data_AF-A0AA37PGC5-F1
#
_entry.id   AF-A0AA37PGC5-F1
#
_cell.length_a   1.000
_cell.length_b   1.000
_cell.length_c   1.000
_cell.angle_alpha   90.00
_cell.angle_beta   90.00
_cell.angle_gamma   90.00
#
_symmetry.space_group_name_H-M   'P 1'
#
loop_
_entity.id
_entity.type
_entity.pdbx_description
1 polymer ?
#
loop_
_entity_poly.entity_id
_entity_poly.type
_entity_poly.pdbx_seq_one_letter_code
_entity_poly.pdbx_strand_id
1 'polypeptide(L)'
;MQEELDMFQKKIDEERAVSAQYGSGQWAYLRGVANMLCRKGMWNRLVLVFCAFALNNLSGAAAINYYSPTLFKSIGITDVSLYTGIYGLIKAIASIIYFIFLIDLLGRRWPAILSSLICSLCLWTVGVYVKVGHPADIIAAGKALSTSTAAGGKAATGMIMIYSICWSFGLNGIPWIVSAEIFPGALRNFTGTYAALVVWLFAITKAMPYIFSSFGYGTWFFFAAWMIVATVWAFFFLPETKGLTMDQMDVILYGVLPLVPCRVVQLLTISLQWLRPRYPPRALHQVLGYDTAVIGGTMALDSFRRDFHLDNVSSTTRDTIQGNIVSTFQAGCFFGALFTFPIAEKFGRRKTVMMAGTVFLIGGTLMTAASGNLNLIYAGRAIAGLGIGASSLTVPVYIAETAPPSIRGRLVGIFEIASQGGGMLGFWINYATDRTIDVNSRAQWIVPLGLQLAPGLGLALGMIWCPESPRWLARGDHFDAAEKILVQIRGLPADHEYVRREMNDIRTQVEQRTSNRMTKKQMFQKLFQKGIRNRMGLGMALMFLQSFTGVNIITYYAPRIFESLGISGTSTKLFSTGFYGIAKTFGMFLFTFWVAERVGRRKGLLWGSALGCIPMWYIGGYVMKADPAGAAAAGLVNRDGWGYLAMACVYINGVIICATWQGITWLYASEVQTLEIRMLAVSITTATTWLGSFIIARSTPYMISDLGYGAYFFFSSILMLMGIWAFFFVPETKGLTLEDMDALFLNPTHKTVWAQMRGRAVVAPGRARSPSITDEKFEANIEAAQIERTKS
;
A
#
# COMPACT_ATOMS: atom_id res chain seq x y z
N MET A 1 36.96 20.52 -25.83
CA MET A 1 37.55 19.37 -25.11
C MET A 1 38.15 19.73 -23.75
N GLN A 2 39.27 20.46 -23.64
CA GLN A 2 39.83 20.79 -22.31
C GLN A 2 38.91 21.71 -21.49
N GLU A 3 38.33 22.73 -22.11
CA GLU A 3 37.31 23.58 -21.46
C GLU A 3 36.03 22.81 -21.09
N GLU A 4 35.64 21.82 -21.90
CA GLU A 4 34.50 20.95 -21.58
C GLU A 4 34.83 19.99 -20.43
N LEU A 5 36.04 19.43 -20.40
CA LEU A 5 36.55 18.61 -19.31
C LEU A 5 36.60 19.41 -18.00
N ASP A 6 37.08 20.64 -18.04
CA ASP A 6 37.09 21.54 -16.88
C ASP A 6 35.68 21.89 -16.43
N MET A 7 34.75 22.14 -17.37
CA MET A 7 33.35 22.36 -17.05
C MET A 7 32.71 21.11 -16.40
N PHE A 8 32.98 19.92 -16.93
CA PHE A 8 32.50 18.66 -16.35
C PHE A 8 33.12 18.39 -14.99
N GLN A 9 34.41 18.65 -14.81
CA GLN A 9 35.13 18.45 -13.57
C GLN A 9 34.59 19.39 -12.49
N LYS A 10 34.41 20.67 -12.81
CA LYS A 10 33.82 21.67 -11.92
C LYS A 10 32.38 21.32 -11.53
N LYS A 11 31.58 20.82 -12.48
CA LYS A 11 30.21 20.36 -12.24
C LYS A 11 30.16 19.09 -11.38
N ILE A 12 31.07 18.15 -11.60
CA ILE A 12 31.26 16.96 -10.76
C ILE A 12 31.67 17.35 -9.35
N ASP A 13 32.55 18.34 -9.20
CA ASP A 13 33.04 18.80 -7.91
C ASP A 13 31.97 19.62 -7.15
N GLU A 14 31.14 20.40 -7.86
CA GLU A 14 29.94 21.01 -7.28
C GLU A 14 28.90 19.95 -6.88
N GLU A 15 28.63 18.95 -7.72
CA GLU A 15 27.75 17.83 -7.39
C GLU A 15 28.29 17.01 -6.21
N ARG A 16 29.61 16.82 -6.11
CA ARG A 16 30.29 16.19 -4.97
C ARG A 16 30.24 17.05 -3.72
N ALA A 17 30.42 18.36 -3.82
CA ALA A 17 30.33 19.28 -2.68
C ALA A 17 28.89 19.35 -2.13
N VAL A 18 27.90 19.40 -3.02
CA VAL A 18 26.48 19.32 -2.66
C VAL A 18 26.16 17.93 -2.10
N SER A 19 26.65 16.84 -2.70
CA SER A 19 26.46 15.48 -2.18
C SER A 19 27.15 15.28 -0.82
N ALA A 20 28.31 15.90 -0.59
CA ALA A 20 29.08 15.79 0.64
C ALA A 20 28.36 16.47 1.83
N GLN A 21 27.63 17.57 1.59
CA GLN A 21 26.78 18.20 2.61
C GLN A 21 25.68 17.28 3.17
N TYR A 22 25.25 16.24 2.43
CA TYR A 22 24.18 15.33 2.87
C TYR A 22 24.70 13.94 3.31
N GLY A 23 26.02 13.74 3.37
CA GLY A 23 26.69 12.51 3.80
C GLY A 23 27.05 11.55 2.66
N SER A 24 27.65 10.40 2.99
CA SER A 24 27.96 9.34 2.01
C SER A 24 26.87 8.27 1.99
N GLY A 25 26.53 7.78 0.79
CA GLY A 25 25.66 6.62 0.61
C GLY A 25 24.24 6.91 0.10
N GLN A 26 23.40 5.88 0.25
CA GLN A 26 22.14 5.75 -0.47
C GLN A 26 21.04 6.71 -0.02
N TRP A 27 21.03 7.02 1.27
CA TRP A 27 20.14 7.98 1.90
C TRP A 27 20.56 9.43 1.69
N ALA A 28 21.87 9.71 1.60
CA ALA A 28 22.38 11.04 1.28
C ALA A 28 21.94 11.50 -0.11
N TYR A 29 22.01 10.61 -1.12
CA TYR A 29 21.52 10.85 -2.47
C TYR A 29 20.04 11.28 -2.49
N LEU A 30 19.19 10.58 -1.75
CA LEU A 30 17.75 10.82 -1.76
C LEU A 30 17.31 11.99 -0.87
N ARG A 31 18.08 12.35 0.18
CA ARG A 31 17.95 13.63 0.91
C ARG A 31 18.42 14.80 0.03
N GLY A 32 19.47 14.59 -0.76
CA GLY A 32 19.92 15.53 -1.78
C GLY A 32 18.83 15.75 -2.83
N VAL A 33 18.22 14.67 -3.34
CA VAL A 33 17.08 14.71 -4.26
C VAL A 33 15.89 15.45 -3.63
N ALA A 34 15.58 15.16 -2.37
CA ALA A 34 14.55 15.85 -1.57
C ALA A 34 14.74 17.35 -1.50
N ASN A 35 15.94 17.75 -1.11
CA ASN A 35 16.24 19.15 -0.94
C ASN A 35 16.28 19.86 -2.29
N MET A 36 16.79 19.19 -3.34
CA MET A 36 16.77 19.70 -4.71
C MET A 36 15.34 19.90 -5.23
N LEU A 37 14.44 18.92 -5.07
CA LEU A 37 13.03 19.06 -5.50
C LEU A 37 12.27 20.15 -4.74
N CYS A 38 12.72 20.51 -3.53
CA CYS A 38 12.17 21.62 -2.75
C CYS A 38 12.72 22.99 -3.17
N ARG A 39 13.66 23.08 -4.12
CA ARG A 39 14.17 24.37 -4.60
C ARG A 39 13.13 25.06 -5.49
N LYS A 40 13.16 26.41 -5.46
CA LYS A 40 12.35 27.26 -6.35
C LYS A 40 12.66 26.85 -7.81
N GLY A 41 11.67 26.79 -8.71
CA GLY A 41 11.84 26.32 -10.10
C GLY A 41 11.73 24.80 -10.33
N MET A 42 12.06 23.94 -9.35
CA MET A 42 11.92 22.48 -9.50
C MET A 42 10.47 21.99 -9.48
N TRP A 43 9.59 22.73 -8.80
CA TRP A 43 8.15 22.50 -8.87
C TRP A 43 7.57 22.71 -10.27
N ASN A 44 8.09 23.70 -11.01
CA ASN A 44 7.63 23.96 -12.38
C ASN A 44 7.97 22.77 -13.29
N ARG A 45 9.11 22.11 -13.08
CA ARG A 45 9.49 20.87 -13.77
C ARG A 45 8.56 19.71 -13.46
N LEU A 46 8.21 19.53 -12.18
CA LEU A 46 7.29 18.46 -11.76
C LEU A 46 5.89 18.67 -12.35
N VAL A 47 5.35 19.89 -12.29
CA VAL A 47 4.04 20.24 -12.85
C VAL A 47 4.04 20.09 -14.37
N LEU A 48 5.11 20.50 -15.05
CA LEU A 48 5.24 20.35 -16.49
C LEU A 48 5.23 18.87 -16.92
N VAL A 49 5.96 18.00 -16.21
CA VAL A 49 5.90 16.55 -16.45
C VAL A 49 4.53 15.97 -16.13
N PHE A 50 3.91 16.38 -15.02
CA PHE A 50 2.57 15.92 -14.67
C PHE A 50 1.56 16.25 -15.78
N CYS A 51 1.53 17.50 -16.26
CA CYS A 51 0.65 17.94 -17.33
C CYS A 51 0.96 17.22 -18.65
N ALA A 52 2.23 17.08 -19.03
CA ALA A 52 2.63 16.38 -20.25
C ALA A 52 2.13 14.93 -20.29
N PHE A 53 2.28 14.20 -19.18
CA PHE A 53 1.83 12.81 -19.08
C PHE A 53 0.33 12.66 -18.88
N ALA A 54 -0.33 13.59 -18.19
CA ALA A 54 -1.79 13.64 -18.10
C ALA A 54 -2.44 13.84 -19.48
N LEU A 55 -1.91 14.79 -20.27
CA LEU A 55 -2.39 15.10 -21.61
C LEU A 55 -2.04 14.00 -22.63
N ASN A 56 -0.90 13.32 -22.47
CA ASN A 56 -0.59 12.09 -23.21
C ASN A 56 -1.64 11.00 -22.96
N ASN A 57 -2.04 10.81 -21.69
CA ASN A 57 -3.03 9.80 -21.32
C ASN A 57 -4.43 10.17 -21.83
N LEU A 58 -4.83 11.43 -21.67
CA LEU A 58 -6.11 11.96 -22.16
C LEU A 58 -6.14 12.19 -23.67
N SER A 59 -5.18 11.62 -24.41
CA SER A 59 -5.07 11.90 -25.83
C SER A 59 -6.05 11.15 -26.74
N GLY A 60 -6.69 10.11 -26.19
CA GLY A 60 -7.47 9.15 -26.96
C GLY A 60 -6.62 8.02 -27.57
N ALA A 61 -5.28 8.12 -27.52
CA ALA A 61 -4.42 7.07 -28.06
C ALA A 61 -4.60 5.73 -27.35
N ALA A 62 -4.77 5.72 -26.02
CA ALA A 62 -5.07 4.49 -25.29
C ALA A 62 -6.40 3.87 -25.72
N ALA A 63 -7.43 4.68 -26.00
CA ALA A 63 -8.70 4.18 -26.55
C ALA A 63 -8.47 3.44 -27.87
N ILE A 64 -7.77 4.11 -28.79
CA ILE A 64 -7.55 3.57 -30.12
C ILE A 64 -6.64 2.33 -30.06
N ASN A 65 -5.59 2.34 -29.25
CA ASN A 65 -4.66 1.22 -29.16
C ASN A 65 -5.27 -0.04 -28.52
N TYR A 66 -6.10 0.12 -27.49
CA TYR A 66 -6.67 -1.03 -26.74
C TYR A 66 -8.05 -1.46 -27.24
N TYR A 67 -8.78 -0.57 -27.92
CA TYR A 67 -10.13 -0.82 -28.43
C TYR A 67 -10.25 -0.58 -29.94
N SER A 68 -9.15 -0.61 -30.70
CA SER A 68 -9.16 -0.46 -32.16
C SER A 68 -10.17 -1.40 -32.84
N PRO A 69 -10.37 -2.67 -32.42
CA PRO A 69 -11.29 -3.52 -33.14
C PRO A 69 -12.74 -3.03 -33.01
N THR A 70 -13.12 -2.62 -31.81
CA THR A 70 -14.44 -2.04 -31.52
C THR A 70 -14.63 -0.73 -32.26
N LEU A 71 -13.59 0.10 -32.36
CA LEU A 71 -13.63 1.41 -33.03
C LEU A 71 -13.71 1.31 -34.56
N PHE A 72 -12.93 0.42 -35.18
CA PHE A 72 -13.01 0.22 -36.63
C PHE A 72 -14.35 -0.42 -37.04
N LYS A 73 -14.88 -1.32 -36.20
CA LYS A 73 -16.22 -1.88 -36.40
C LYS A 73 -17.30 -0.81 -36.31
N SER A 74 -17.18 0.15 -35.38
CA SER A 74 -18.20 1.19 -35.19
C SER A 74 -18.25 2.22 -36.31
N ILE A 75 -17.18 2.40 -37.09
CA ILE A 75 -17.15 3.30 -38.26
C ILE A 75 -17.49 2.61 -39.60
N GLY A 76 -17.76 1.30 -39.57
CA GLY A 76 -18.27 0.52 -40.71
C GLY A 76 -17.22 -0.26 -41.50
N ILE A 77 -16.08 -0.60 -40.88
CA ILE A 77 -15.08 -1.49 -41.49
C ILE A 77 -15.40 -2.95 -41.16
N THR A 78 -15.44 -3.79 -42.18
CA THR A 78 -15.68 -5.24 -42.07
C THR A 78 -14.42 -5.99 -41.64
N ASP A 79 -13.27 -5.69 -42.22
CA ASP A 79 -11.98 -6.36 -41.94
C ASP A 79 -11.19 -5.69 -40.82
N VAL A 80 -11.80 -5.65 -39.65
CA VAL A 80 -11.32 -4.95 -38.45
C VAL A 80 -9.89 -5.35 -38.03
N SER A 81 -9.55 -6.64 -38.16
CA SER A 81 -8.23 -7.18 -37.80
C SER A 81 -7.12 -6.65 -38.72
N LEU A 82 -7.40 -6.55 -40.02
CA LEU A 82 -6.46 -6.02 -41.01
C LEU A 82 -6.13 -4.55 -40.72
N TYR A 83 -7.18 -3.72 -40.55
CA TYR A 83 -7.00 -2.29 -40.28
C TYR A 83 -6.38 -2.02 -38.91
N THR A 84 -6.62 -2.86 -37.91
CA THR A 84 -5.91 -2.82 -36.63
C THR A 84 -4.41 -3.11 -36.80
N GLY A 85 -4.06 -4.13 -37.60
CA GLY A 85 -2.67 -4.44 -37.93
C GLY A 85 -1.97 -3.31 -38.69
N ILE A 86 -2.64 -2.74 -39.71
CA ILE A 86 -2.14 -1.59 -40.48
C ILE A 86 -1.92 -0.37 -39.58
N TYR A 87 -2.87 -0.06 -38.69
CA TYR A 87 -2.72 1.02 -37.72
C TYR A 87 -1.48 0.85 -36.84
N GLY A 88 -1.25 -0.37 -36.33
CA GLY A 88 -0.06 -0.70 -35.53
C GLY A 88 1.24 -0.55 -36.32
N LEU A 89 1.26 -0.99 -37.58
CA LEU A 89 2.43 -0.86 -38.46
C LEU A 89 2.75 0.59 -38.81
N ILE A 90 1.74 1.38 -39.19
CA ILE A 90 1.90 2.82 -39.49
C ILE A 90 2.44 3.56 -38.27
N LYS A 91 1.89 3.27 -37.08
CA LYS A 91 2.35 3.85 -35.82
C LYS A 91 3.82 3.53 -35.55
N ALA A 92 4.23 2.29 -35.74
CA ALA A 92 5.59 1.84 -35.52
C ALA A 92 6.56 2.54 -36.47
N ILE A 93 6.25 2.58 -37.78
CA ILE A 93 7.06 3.24 -38.80
C ILE A 93 7.17 4.75 -38.52
N ALA A 94 6.05 5.42 -38.23
CA ALA A 94 6.04 6.85 -37.93
C ALA A 94 6.87 7.18 -36.68
N SER A 95 6.79 6.34 -35.64
CA SER A 95 7.61 6.49 -34.44
C SER A 95 9.11 6.32 -34.75
N ILE A 96 9.49 5.30 -35.53
CA ILE A 96 10.89 5.06 -35.93
C ILE A 96 11.43 6.25 -36.72
N ILE A 97 10.69 6.75 -37.72
CA ILE A 97 11.11 7.91 -38.52
C ILE A 97 11.30 9.13 -37.63
N TYR A 98 10.38 9.35 -36.67
CA TYR A 98 10.48 10.49 -35.77
C TYR A 98 11.74 10.44 -34.91
N PHE A 99 11.91 9.34 -34.17
CA PHE A 99 12.95 9.23 -33.16
C PHE A 99 14.35 9.10 -33.76
N ILE A 100 14.48 8.60 -34.99
CA ILE A 100 15.78 8.47 -35.64
C ILE A 100 16.16 9.75 -36.40
N PHE A 101 15.23 10.37 -37.13
CA PHE A 101 15.57 11.41 -38.09
C PHE A 101 15.03 12.80 -37.74
N LEU A 102 13.81 12.92 -37.22
CA LEU A 102 13.11 14.21 -37.13
C LEU A 102 13.21 14.89 -35.76
N ILE A 103 13.44 14.13 -34.69
CA ILE A 103 13.49 14.62 -33.31
C ILE A 103 14.54 15.72 -33.12
N ASP A 104 15.71 15.55 -33.74
CA ASP A 104 16.81 16.50 -33.63
C ASP A 104 16.77 17.59 -34.70
N LEU A 105 15.86 17.50 -35.68
CA LEU A 105 15.60 18.58 -36.63
C LEU A 105 14.55 19.54 -36.08
N LEU A 106 13.38 19.03 -35.67
CA LEU A 106 12.18 19.83 -35.41
C LEU A 106 12.08 20.41 -34.00
N GLY A 107 12.92 19.99 -33.06
CA GLY A 107 12.80 20.39 -31.65
C GLY A 107 11.67 19.67 -30.93
N ARG A 108 11.34 20.11 -29.71
CA ARG A 108 10.39 19.42 -28.82
C ARG A 108 9.08 20.18 -28.68
N ARG A 109 9.09 21.51 -28.80
CA ARG A 109 7.89 22.34 -28.62
C ARG A 109 6.97 22.32 -29.83
N TRP A 110 7.51 22.62 -31.01
CA TRP A 110 6.74 22.73 -32.25
C TRP A 110 6.08 21.42 -32.68
N PRO A 111 6.76 20.26 -32.63
CA PRO A 111 6.10 18.98 -32.92
C PRO A 111 4.97 18.65 -31.96
N ALA A 112 5.07 18.97 -30.66
CA ALA A 112 3.99 18.76 -29.70
C ALA A 112 2.75 19.62 -29.99
N ILE A 113 2.95 20.87 -30.42
CA ILE A 113 1.86 21.80 -30.79
C ILE A 113 1.18 21.32 -32.08
N LEU A 114 1.95 21.07 -33.13
CA LEU A 114 1.41 20.69 -34.44
C LEU A 114 0.73 19.32 -34.39
N SER A 115 1.33 18.35 -33.71
CA SER A 115 0.74 17.01 -33.55
C SER A 115 -0.58 17.05 -32.80
N SER A 116 -0.65 17.72 -31.64
CA SER A 116 -1.89 17.80 -30.85
C SER A 116 -3.01 18.50 -31.60
N LEU A 117 -2.69 19.55 -32.37
CA LEU A 117 -3.68 20.25 -33.20
C LEU A 117 -4.22 19.35 -34.32
N ILE A 118 -3.35 18.67 -35.06
CA ILE A 118 -3.75 17.76 -36.15
C ILE A 118 -4.51 16.56 -35.57
N CYS A 119 -4.07 16.00 -34.44
CA CYS A 119 -4.77 14.93 -33.73
C CYS A 119 -6.18 15.37 -33.30
N SER A 120 -6.34 16.61 -32.81
CA SER A 120 -7.66 17.17 -32.50
C SER A 120 -8.55 17.20 -33.74
N LEU A 121 -8.06 17.77 -34.85
CA LEU A 121 -8.79 17.86 -36.11
C LEU A 121 -9.22 16.48 -36.62
N CYS A 122 -8.34 15.48 -36.54
CA CYS A 122 -8.67 14.10 -36.90
C CYS A 122 -9.82 13.54 -36.06
N LEU A 123 -9.76 13.70 -34.74
CA LEU A 123 -10.81 13.21 -33.83
C LEU A 123 -12.13 13.97 -34.00
N TRP A 124 -12.09 15.28 -34.26
CA TRP A 124 -13.28 16.07 -34.62
C TRP A 124 -13.92 15.56 -35.91
N THR A 125 -13.12 15.28 -36.93
CA THR A 125 -13.61 14.79 -38.23
C THR A 125 -14.26 13.41 -38.11
N VAL A 126 -13.64 12.51 -37.35
CA VAL A 126 -14.21 11.18 -37.04
C VAL A 126 -15.49 11.32 -36.21
N GLY A 127 -15.52 12.20 -35.21
CA GLY A 127 -16.70 12.47 -34.40
C GLY A 127 -17.89 13.00 -35.22
N VAL A 128 -17.64 13.92 -36.16
CA VAL A 128 -18.66 14.44 -37.08
C VAL A 128 -19.19 13.34 -38.00
N TYR A 129 -18.31 12.50 -38.56
CA TYR A 129 -18.74 11.36 -39.37
C TYR A 129 -19.62 10.38 -38.59
N VAL A 130 -19.21 9.99 -37.37
CA VAL A 130 -19.99 9.07 -36.53
C VAL A 130 -21.35 9.68 -36.18
N LYS A 131 -21.41 10.98 -35.92
CA LYS A 131 -22.66 11.70 -35.61
C LYS A 131 -23.58 11.86 -36.82
N VAL A 132 -23.06 12.03 -38.04
CA VAL A 132 -23.88 12.26 -39.23
C VAL A 132 -24.27 10.93 -39.89
N GLY A 133 -23.32 10.00 -40.01
CA GLY A 133 -23.49 8.76 -40.75
C GLY A 133 -24.18 7.63 -39.98
N HIS A 134 -24.24 7.68 -38.65
CA HIS A 134 -24.78 6.63 -37.76
C HIS A 134 -24.42 5.18 -38.18
N PRO A 135 -23.17 4.89 -38.56
CA PRO A 135 -22.81 3.59 -39.14
C PRO A 135 -23.05 2.42 -38.19
N ALA A 136 -22.83 2.61 -36.88
CA ALA A 136 -23.02 1.57 -35.86
C ALA A 136 -24.48 1.12 -35.75
N ASP A 137 -25.44 2.05 -35.82
CA ASP A 137 -26.87 1.76 -35.68
C ASP A 137 -27.42 1.07 -36.93
N ILE A 138 -26.92 1.46 -38.12
CA ILE A 138 -27.27 0.86 -39.40
C ILE A 138 -26.78 -0.60 -39.49
N ILE A 139 -25.55 -0.84 -39.02
CA ILE A 139 -24.94 -2.19 -38.96
C ILE A 139 -25.67 -3.05 -37.91
N ALA A 140 -25.99 -2.49 -36.75
CA ALA A 140 -26.76 -3.19 -35.71
C ALA A 140 -28.17 -3.56 -36.19
N ALA A 141 -28.78 -2.76 -37.06
CA ALA A 141 -30.05 -3.04 -37.71
C ALA A 141 -29.95 -4.02 -38.90
N GLY A 142 -28.76 -4.56 -39.21
CA GLY A 142 -28.54 -5.51 -40.30
C GLY A 142 -28.68 -4.93 -41.71
N LYS A 143 -28.67 -3.59 -41.86
CA LYS A 143 -28.84 -2.92 -43.16
C LYS A 143 -27.47 -2.61 -43.79
N ALA A 144 -27.40 -2.69 -45.12
CA ALA A 144 -26.20 -2.29 -45.85
C ALA A 144 -25.97 -0.77 -45.75
N LEU A 145 -24.72 -0.35 -45.57
CA LEU A 145 -24.37 1.08 -45.55
C LEU A 145 -24.60 1.69 -46.93
N SER A 146 -25.10 2.93 -46.98
CA SER A 146 -25.17 3.71 -48.22
C SER A 146 -23.77 3.94 -48.80
N THR A 147 -23.66 4.15 -50.11
CA THR A 147 -22.37 4.39 -50.79
C THR A 147 -21.61 5.60 -50.21
N SER A 148 -22.33 6.66 -49.81
CA SER A 148 -21.75 7.84 -49.17
C SER A 148 -21.29 7.57 -47.73
N THR A 149 -22.06 6.81 -46.94
CA THR A 149 -21.66 6.43 -45.57
C THR A 149 -20.46 5.48 -45.59
N ALA A 150 -20.41 4.51 -46.51
CA ALA A 150 -19.27 3.62 -46.67
C ALA A 150 -17.99 4.36 -47.11
N ALA A 151 -18.11 5.34 -48.01
CA ALA A 151 -16.99 6.22 -48.38
C ALA A 151 -16.53 7.08 -47.18
N GLY A 152 -17.47 7.60 -46.39
CA GLY A 152 -17.19 8.31 -45.14
C GLY A 152 -16.45 7.46 -44.10
N GLY A 153 -16.79 6.17 -43.98
CA GLY A 153 -16.09 5.23 -43.08
C GLY A 153 -14.64 4.98 -43.48
N LYS A 154 -14.36 4.92 -44.79
CA LYS A 154 -12.99 4.86 -45.32
C LYS A 154 -12.22 6.16 -45.05
N ALA A 155 -12.86 7.32 -45.22
CA ALA A 155 -12.26 8.61 -44.90
C ALA A 155 -11.95 8.74 -43.39
N ALA A 156 -12.88 8.35 -42.52
CA ALA A 156 -12.69 8.32 -41.07
C ALA A 156 -11.54 7.37 -40.65
N THR A 157 -11.44 6.22 -41.31
CA THR A 157 -10.31 5.30 -41.13
C THR A 157 -8.98 5.96 -41.52
N GLY A 158 -8.94 6.67 -42.65
CA GLY A 158 -7.79 7.47 -43.07
C GLY A 158 -7.40 8.54 -42.04
N MET A 159 -8.38 9.25 -41.45
CA MET A 159 -8.13 10.23 -40.38
C MET A 159 -7.57 9.59 -39.11
N ILE A 160 -7.98 8.36 -38.76
CA ILE A 160 -7.39 7.59 -37.65
C ILE A 160 -5.92 7.21 -37.96
N MET A 161 -5.59 6.90 -39.21
CA MET A 161 -4.20 6.65 -39.62
C MET A 161 -3.35 7.92 -39.54
N ILE A 162 -3.87 9.06 -39.99
CA ILE A 162 -3.19 10.36 -39.86
C ILE A 162 -3.01 10.72 -38.38
N TYR A 163 -4.03 10.50 -37.55
CA TYR A 163 -3.92 10.64 -36.10
C TYR A 163 -2.76 9.80 -35.54
N SER A 164 -2.62 8.54 -35.96
CA SER A 164 -1.56 7.63 -35.51
C SER A 164 -0.15 8.17 -35.82
N ILE A 165 0.02 8.69 -37.04
CA ILE A 165 1.26 9.29 -37.51
C ILE A 165 1.57 10.55 -36.69
N CYS A 166 0.63 11.48 -36.62
CA CYS A 166 0.82 12.75 -35.92
C CYS A 166 1.02 12.56 -34.41
N TRP A 167 0.30 11.65 -33.78
CA TRP A 167 0.47 11.33 -32.36
C TRP A 167 1.87 10.77 -32.07
N SER A 168 2.42 9.98 -32.99
CA SER A 168 3.78 9.43 -32.89
C SER A 168 4.87 10.52 -32.88
N PHE A 169 4.69 11.59 -33.66
CA PHE A 169 5.56 12.77 -33.68
C PHE A 169 5.42 13.69 -32.46
N GLY A 170 4.39 13.46 -31.64
CA GLY A 170 3.93 14.40 -30.65
C GLY A 170 3.96 13.87 -29.23
N LEU A 171 2.77 13.81 -28.65
CA LEU A 171 2.55 13.37 -27.28
C LEU A 171 3.00 11.94 -27.01
N ASN A 172 3.32 11.10 -28.00
CA ASN A 172 3.89 9.78 -27.78
C ASN A 172 5.27 9.86 -27.10
N GLY A 173 6.26 10.45 -27.79
CA GLY A 173 7.64 10.47 -27.35
C GLY A 173 8.06 11.68 -26.54
N ILE A 174 7.52 12.85 -26.89
CA ILE A 174 7.98 14.14 -26.35
C ILE A 174 7.88 14.22 -24.83
N PRO A 175 6.79 13.75 -24.16
CA PRO A 175 6.73 13.75 -22.71
C PRO A 175 7.88 12.96 -22.05
N TRP A 176 8.28 11.84 -22.64
CA TRP A 176 9.40 11.03 -22.14
C TRP A 176 10.73 11.76 -22.32
N ILE A 177 10.97 12.35 -23.49
CA ILE A 177 12.21 13.09 -23.80
C ILE A 177 12.33 14.34 -22.94
N VAL A 178 11.28 15.17 -22.91
CA VAL A 178 11.25 16.41 -22.11
C VAL A 178 11.43 16.09 -20.63
N SER A 179 10.81 15.02 -20.10
CA SER A 179 11.03 14.60 -18.71
C SER A 179 12.47 14.16 -18.42
N ALA A 180 13.21 13.71 -19.43
CA ALA A 180 14.63 13.37 -19.30
C ALA A 180 15.56 14.58 -19.49
N GLU A 181 15.12 15.62 -20.19
CA GLU A 181 15.91 16.82 -20.53
C GLU A 181 15.74 17.98 -19.52
N ILE A 182 14.56 18.14 -18.89
CA ILE A 182 14.30 19.30 -18.02
C ILE A 182 14.85 19.15 -16.60
N PHE A 183 15.19 17.93 -16.17
CA PHE A 183 15.71 17.71 -14.82
C PHE A 183 17.24 17.68 -14.81
N PRO A 184 17.88 18.15 -13.71
CA PRO A 184 19.33 18.05 -13.55
C PRO A 184 19.80 16.59 -13.65
N GLY A 185 21.02 16.38 -14.15
CA GLY A 185 21.63 15.05 -14.29
C GLY A 185 21.59 14.21 -13.00
N ALA A 186 21.78 14.85 -11.84
CA ALA A 186 21.67 14.23 -10.53
C ALA A 186 20.29 13.59 -10.23
N LEU A 187 19.21 14.06 -10.88
CA LEU A 187 17.82 13.62 -10.66
C LEU A 187 17.28 12.68 -11.73
N ARG A 188 18.08 12.32 -12.74
CA ARG A 188 17.61 11.59 -13.93
C ARG A 188 16.99 10.21 -13.64
N ASN A 189 17.42 9.55 -12.57
CA ASN A 189 16.81 8.29 -12.12
C ASN A 189 15.43 8.48 -11.46
N PHE A 190 15.22 9.64 -10.82
CA PHE A 190 13.94 10.00 -10.20
C PHE A 190 12.89 10.35 -11.26
N THR A 191 13.29 11.01 -12.35
CA THR A 191 12.35 11.49 -13.38
C THR A 191 11.58 10.38 -14.07
N GLY A 192 12.27 9.32 -14.50
CA GLY A 192 11.64 8.17 -15.15
C GLY A 192 10.61 7.49 -14.25
N THR A 193 10.88 7.44 -12.93
CA THR A 193 9.98 6.86 -11.93
C THR A 193 8.75 7.74 -11.71
N TYR A 194 8.95 9.06 -11.61
CA TYR A 194 7.84 10.03 -11.46
C TYR A 194 6.94 10.07 -12.71
N ALA A 195 7.54 10.13 -13.91
CA ALA A 195 6.83 10.06 -15.18
C ALA A 195 5.98 8.80 -15.30
N ALA A 196 6.56 7.62 -14.99
CA ALA A 196 5.83 6.36 -15.00
C ALA A 196 4.65 6.36 -14.00
N LEU A 197 4.83 6.90 -12.80
CA LEU A 197 3.76 7.00 -11.81
C LEU A 197 2.57 7.82 -12.32
N VAL A 198 2.82 8.97 -12.97
CA VAL A 198 1.76 9.81 -13.53
C VAL A 198 0.98 9.07 -14.62
N VAL A 199 1.66 8.31 -15.48
CA VAL A 199 1.00 7.51 -16.52
C VAL A 199 -0.01 6.52 -15.93
N TRP A 200 0.39 5.80 -14.89
CA TRP A 200 -0.45 4.76 -14.30
C TRP A 200 -1.56 5.31 -13.39
N LEU A 201 -1.43 6.55 -12.93
CA LEU A 201 -2.41 7.20 -12.05
C LEU A 201 -3.75 7.47 -12.74
N PHE A 202 -3.74 7.79 -14.04
CA PHE A 202 -4.96 8.18 -14.78
C PHE A 202 -5.85 6.99 -15.17
N ALA A 203 -5.34 5.75 -15.20
CA ALA A 203 -6.09 4.50 -15.42
C ALA A 203 -7.15 4.55 -16.57
N ILE A 204 -6.90 5.35 -17.62
CA ILE A 204 -7.89 5.68 -18.67
C ILE A 204 -8.40 4.43 -19.41
N THR A 205 -7.57 3.40 -19.52
CA THR A 205 -7.96 2.11 -20.11
C THR A 205 -9.16 1.46 -19.40
N LYS A 206 -9.32 1.67 -18.08
CA LYS A 206 -10.49 1.19 -17.31
C LYS A 206 -11.70 2.10 -17.46
N ALA A 207 -11.48 3.42 -17.58
CA ALA A 207 -12.56 4.40 -17.77
C ALA A 207 -13.15 4.35 -19.18
N MET A 208 -12.41 3.82 -20.16
CA MET A 208 -12.77 3.87 -21.57
C MET A 208 -14.11 3.23 -21.94
N PRO A 209 -14.44 2.00 -21.49
CA PRO A 209 -15.74 1.41 -21.78
C PRO A 209 -16.91 2.27 -21.26
N TYR A 210 -16.74 2.92 -20.12
CA TYR A 210 -17.75 3.81 -19.52
C TYR A 210 -17.90 5.12 -20.30
N ILE A 211 -16.78 5.69 -20.79
CA ILE A 211 -16.81 6.89 -21.63
C ILE A 211 -17.54 6.56 -22.95
N PHE A 212 -17.22 5.42 -23.58
CA PHE A 212 -17.90 4.98 -24.80
C PHE A 212 -19.39 4.72 -24.60
N SER A 213 -19.78 4.06 -23.50
CA SER A 213 -21.20 3.76 -23.23
C SER A 213 -22.01 4.99 -22.85
N SER A 214 -21.40 5.97 -22.17
CA SER A 214 -22.12 7.15 -21.66
C SER A 214 -22.16 8.31 -22.66
N PHE A 215 -21.09 8.51 -23.44
CA PHE A 215 -20.98 9.64 -24.37
C PHE A 215 -21.28 9.24 -25.82
N GLY A 216 -21.25 7.95 -26.17
CA GLY A 216 -21.46 7.50 -27.56
C GLY A 216 -20.50 8.19 -28.52
N TYR A 217 -21.03 8.87 -29.55
CA TYR A 217 -20.25 9.69 -30.49
C TYR A 217 -19.50 10.86 -29.81
N GLY A 218 -20.00 11.33 -28.66
CA GLY A 218 -19.40 12.37 -27.83
C GLY A 218 -17.99 12.01 -27.32
N THR A 219 -17.64 10.72 -27.33
CA THR A 219 -16.30 10.24 -26.95
C THR A 219 -15.20 10.82 -27.83
N TRP A 220 -15.46 10.96 -29.14
CA TRP A 220 -14.51 11.53 -30.08
C TRP A 220 -14.28 13.01 -29.82
N PHE A 221 -15.35 13.76 -29.58
CA PHE A 221 -15.30 15.18 -29.24
C PHE A 221 -14.62 15.42 -27.88
N PHE A 222 -14.80 14.53 -26.91
CA PHE A 222 -14.13 14.59 -25.61
C PHE A 222 -12.60 14.52 -25.76
N PHE A 223 -12.08 13.54 -26.49
CA PHE A 223 -10.63 13.44 -26.72
C PHE A 223 -10.12 14.56 -27.63
N ALA A 224 -10.92 14.99 -28.59
CA ALA A 224 -10.57 16.12 -29.44
C ALA A 224 -10.44 17.43 -28.65
N ALA A 225 -11.31 17.67 -27.67
CA ALA A 225 -11.22 18.83 -26.77
C ALA A 225 -9.96 18.78 -25.90
N TRP A 226 -9.61 17.62 -25.35
CA TRP A 226 -8.37 17.44 -24.60
C TRP A 226 -7.11 17.61 -25.45
N MET A 227 -7.17 17.29 -26.75
CA MET A 227 -6.10 17.65 -27.69
C MET A 227 -5.94 19.15 -27.88
N ILE A 228 -7.02 19.93 -27.91
CA ILE A 228 -6.93 21.39 -27.96
C ILE A 228 -6.29 21.93 -26.68
N VAL A 229 -6.68 21.40 -25.52
CA VAL A 229 -6.03 21.73 -24.24
C VAL A 229 -4.54 21.38 -24.28
N ALA A 230 -4.17 20.25 -24.88
CA ALA A 230 -2.77 19.88 -25.06
C ALA A 230 -2.01 20.84 -25.98
N THR A 231 -2.63 21.33 -27.06
CA THR A 231 -2.06 22.35 -27.94
C THR A 231 -1.83 23.67 -27.21
N VAL A 232 -2.84 24.15 -26.47
CA VAL A 232 -2.77 25.38 -25.67
C VAL A 232 -1.67 25.24 -24.61
N TRP A 233 -1.62 24.10 -23.92
CA TRP A 233 -0.60 23.83 -22.93
C TRP A 233 0.81 23.80 -23.55
N ALA A 234 0.99 23.10 -24.67
CA ALA A 234 2.28 23.04 -25.38
C ALA A 234 2.71 24.42 -25.93
N PHE A 235 1.75 25.26 -26.30
CA PHE A 235 2.04 26.61 -26.74
C PHE A 235 2.54 27.51 -25.60
N PHE A 236 1.88 27.50 -24.44
CA PHE A 236 2.20 28.42 -23.34
C PHE A 236 3.26 27.91 -22.38
N PHE A 237 3.30 26.60 -22.10
CA PHE A 237 4.03 26.05 -20.95
C PHE A 237 5.14 25.07 -21.33
N LEU A 238 5.17 24.55 -22.56
CA LEU A 238 6.24 23.66 -23.01
C LEU A 238 7.40 24.49 -23.60
N PRO A 239 8.55 24.61 -22.90
CA PRO A 239 9.71 25.29 -23.44
C PRO A 239 10.37 24.42 -24.53
N GLU A 240 11.13 25.07 -25.42
CA GLU A 240 12.00 24.32 -26.33
C GLU A 240 13.22 23.83 -25.55
N THR A 241 13.43 22.52 -25.50
CA THR A 241 14.50 21.88 -24.72
C THR A 241 15.69 21.47 -25.57
N LYS A 242 15.57 21.49 -26.89
CA LYS A 242 16.62 21.11 -27.84
C LYS A 242 17.88 21.96 -27.66
N GLY A 243 19.00 21.29 -27.41
CA GLY A 243 20.33 21.91 -27.40
C GLY A 243 20.60 22.87 -26.24
N LEU A 244 19.69 22.96 -25.26
CA LEU A 244 19.89 23.81 -24.08
C LEU A 244 20.75 23.12 -23.03
N THR A 245 21.67 23.88 -22.44
CA THR A 245 22.42 23.42 -21.27
C THR A 245 21.53 23.44 -20.02
N MET A 246 21.89 22.64 -19.01
CA MET A 246 21.13 22.54 -17.75
C MET A 246 20.97 23.90 -17.05
N ASP A 247 21.96 24.78 -17.19
CA ASP A 247 21.97 26.07 -16.52
C ASP A 247 21.04 27.07 -17.25
N GLN A 248 20.95 26.97 -18.58
CA GLN A 248 19.95 27.70 -19.38
C GLN A 248 18.52 27.21 -19.08
N MET A 249 18.35 25.90 -18.85
CA MET A 249 17.08 25.29 -18.46
C MET A 249 16.60 25.76 -17.08
N ASP A 250 17.51 26.01 -16.14
CA ASP A 250 17.20 26.62 -14.85
C ASP A 250 16.63 28.03 -15.06
N VAL A 251 17.30 28.89 -15.82
CA VAL A 251 16.83 30.28 -16.05
C VAL A 251 15.41 30.33 -16.65
N ILE A 252 15.12 29.50 -17.66
CA ILE A 252 13.82 29.47 -18.32
C ILE A 252 12.72 29.02 -17.35
N LEU A 253 12.96 27.99 -16.54
CA LEU A 253 11.92 27.39 -15.70
C LEU A 253 11.69 28.12 -14.37
N TYR A 254 12.60 29.00 -13.94
CA TYR A 254 12.38 29.87 -12.79
C TYR A 254 11.44 31.05 -13.08
N GLY A 255 11.29 31.46 -14.36
CA GLY A 255 10.48 32.62 -14.76
C GLY A 255 9.00 32.35 -15.07
N VAL A 256 8.57 31.09 -15.20
CA VAL A 256 7.33 30.75 -15.92
C VAL A 256 6.05 30.69 -15.05
N LEU A 257 6.12 30.57 -13.71
CA LEU A 257 4.92 30.55 -12.85
C LEU A 257 5.23 30.97 -11.40
N PRO A 258 4.48 31.93 -10.82
CA PRO A 258 4.35 32.07 -9.37
C PRO A 258 3.08 31.34 -8.91
N LEU A 259 3.17 30.33 -8.03
CA LEU A 259 2.17 30.01 -6.98
C LEU A 259 2.45 28.65 -6.28
N VAL A 260 2.08 28.61 -5.00
CA VAL A 260 1.96 27.48 -4.05
C VAL A 260 3.16 27.22 -3.09
N PRO A 261 2.93 27.18 -1.74
CA PRO A 261 4.00 27.04 -0.75
C PRO A 261 4.66 25.65 -0.69
N CYS A 262 5.98 25.66 -0.49
CA CYS A 262 6.93 24.55 -0.56
C CYS A 262 6.79 23.42 0.49
N ARG A 263 5.73 23.40 1.33
CA ARG A 263 5.61 22.45 2.46
C ARG A 263 5.14 21.04 2.08
N VAL A 264 4.65 20.83 0.85
CA VAL A 264 4.07 19.55 0.40
C VAL A 264 5.13 18.58 -0.18
N VAL A 265 6.23 19.08 -0.76
CA VAL A 265 7.26 18.22 -1.38
C VAL A 265 8.32 17.72 -0.41
N GLN A 266 8.59 18.41 0.71
CA GLN A 266 9.41 17.84 1.79
C GLN A 266 8.81 16.55 2.37
N LEU A 267 7.49 16.36 2.27
CA LEU A 267 6.81 15.14 2.70
C LEU A 267 6.90 14.01 1.67
N LEU A 268 6.97 14.33 0.37
CA LEU A 268 7.01 13.36 -0.72
C LEU A 268 8.41 12.84 -1.03
N THR A 269 9.46 13.60 -0.74
CA THR A 269 10.82 13.13 -1.06
C THR A 269 11.51 12.36 0.06
N ILE A 270 10.99 12.42 1.30
CA ILE A 270 11.30 11.43 2.33
C ILE A 270 10.78 10.04 1.90
N SER A 271 9.77 9.98 1.03
CA SER A 271 9.09 8.76 0.57
C SER A 271 9.85 7.98 -0.51
N LEU A 272 10.83 8.57 -1.19
CA LEU A 272 11.61 7.88 -2.24
C LEU A 272 12.98 7.38 -1.76
N GLN A 273 13.33 7.64 -0.50
CA GLN A 273 14.48 7.04 0.18
C GLN A 273 14.44 5.50 0.34
N TRP A 274 13.28 4.90 0.03
CA TRP A 274 12.88 3.57 0.51
C TRP A 274 13.25 2.42 -0.43
N LEU A 275 13.85 2.69 -1.60
CA LEU A 275 14.04 1.71 -2.68
C LEU A 275 15.50 1.27 -2.94
N ARG A 276 16.45 1.59 -2.06
CA ARG A 276 17.85 1.20 -2.28
C ARG A 276 18.20 -0.04 -1.42
N PRO A 277 18.31 -1.25 -2.02
CA PRO A 277 18.59 -2.48 -1.29
C PRO A 277 20.10 -2.68 -1.18
N ARG A 278 20.58 -3.05 0.02
CA ARG A 278 21.95 -3.57 0.14
C ARG A 278 22.14 -4.82 0.99
N TYR A 279 21.11 -5.33 1.68
CA TYR A 279 21.11 -6.68 2.27
C TYR A 279 19.66 -7.21 2.37
N PRO A 280 19.39 -8.51 2.15
CA PRO A 280 18.08 -9.11 2.44
C PRO A 280 17.90 -9.15 3.98
N PRO A 281 16.69 -9.06 4.58
CA PRO A 281 15.35 -9.42 4.06
C PRO A 281 14.31 -8.29 4.23
N ARG A 282 13.61 -7.84 3.18
CA ARG A 282 12.47 -6.90 3.35
C ARG A 282 11.20 -7.23 2.57
N ALA A 283 11.23 -8.25 1.70
CA ALA A 283 10.09 -8.67 0.87
C ALA A 283 9.43 -9.99 1.32
N LEU A 284 9.91 -10.62 2.40
CA LEU A 284 9.60 -12.03 2.70
C LEU A 284 8.36 -12.26 3.56
N HIS A 285 7.70 -11.20 4.06
CA HIS A 285 6.51 -11.35 4.92
C HIS A 285 5.18 -11.05 4.22
N GLN A 286 5.14 -11.23 2.90
CA GLN A 286 3.89 -11.18 2.12
C GLN A 286 2.91 -12.29 2.51
N VAL A 287 3.40 -13.36 3.14
CA VAL A 287 2.68 -14.58 3.45
C VAL A 287 1.45 -14.36 4.35
N LEU A 288 1.60 -13.56 5.41
CA LEU A 288 0.54 -13.35 6.41
C LEU A 288 -0.66 -12.61 5.80
N GLY A 289 -0.40 -11.55 5.04
CA GLY A 289 -1.47 -10.82 4.37
C GLY A 289 -2.08 -11.59 3.21
N TYR A 290 -1.25 -12.29 2.43
CA TYR A 290 -1.70 -13.08 1.28
C TYR A 290 -2.74 -14.14 1.67
N ASP A 291 -2.44 -14.98 2.66
CA ASP A 291 -3.33 -16.07 3.10
C ASP A 291 -4.70 -15.53 3.57
N THR A 292 -4.70 -14.42 4.32
CA THR A 292 -5.93 -13.82 4.85
C THR A 292 -6.86 -13.26 3.77
N ALA A 293 -6.33 -12.84 2.63
CA ALA A 293 -7.11 -12.25 1.53
C ALA A 293 -7.44 -13.26 0.43
N VAL A 294 -6.57 -14.26 0.21
CA VAL A 294 -6.73 -15.21 -0.89
C VAL A 294 -7.91 -16.14 -0.66
N ILE A 295 -8.11 -16.64 0.57
CA ILE A 295 -9.10 -17.68 0.87
C ILE A 295 -10.54 -17.24 0.54
N GLY A 296 -10.87 -15.98 0.81
CA GLY A 296 -12.20 -15.43 0.54
C GLY A 296 -12.54 -15.45 -0.94
N GLY A 297 -11.56 -15.08 -1.78
CA GLY A 297 -11.70 -15.14 -3.23
C GLY A 297 -11.71 -16.58 -3.75
N THR A 298 -10.87 -17.45 -3.20
CA THR A 298 -10.78 -18.86 -3.62
C THR A 298 -12.09 -19.61 -3.35
N MET A 299 -12.73 -19.40 -2.20
CA MET A 299 -14.06 -19.98 -1.90
C MET A 299 -15.18 -19.44 -2.80
N ALA A 300 -14.96 -18.30 -3.45
CA ALA A 300 -15.93 -17.71 -4.38
C ALA A 300 -15.75 -18.22 -5.82
N LEU A 301 -14.64 -18.88 -6.16
CA LEU A 301 -14.40 -19.46 -7.48
C LEU A 301 -15.35 -20.64 -7.75
N ASP A 302 -15.85 -20.71 -8.97
CA ASP A 302 -16.83 -21.74 -9.37
C ASP A 302 -16.21 -23.15 -9.36
N SER A 303 -14.92 -23.28 -9.74
CA SER A 303 -14.19 -24.56 -9.65
C SER A 303 -14.08 -25.09 -8.23
N PHE A 304 -13.86 -24.22 -7.23
CA PHE A 304 -13.78 -24.61 -5.82
C PHE A 304 -15.13 -25.12 -5.34
N ARG A 305 -16.23 -24.44 -5.72
CA ARG A 305 -17.58 -24.88 -5.32
C ARG A 305 -17.94 -26.22 -5.93
N ARG A 306 -17.61 -26.43 -7.21
CA ARG A 306 -17.81 -27.71 -7.89
C ARG A 306 -17.03 -28.84 -7.25
N ASP A 307 -15.73 -28.68 -7.06
CA ASP A 307 -14.83 -29.76 -6.59
C ASP A 307 -15.09 -30.19 -5.15
N PHE A 308 -15.67 -29.29 -4.33
CA PHE A 308 -16.06 -29.57 -2.94
C PHE A 308 -17.59 -29.70 -2.76
N HIS A 309 -18.34 -29.83 -3.86
CA HIS A 309 -19.80 -30.06 -3.88
C HIS A 309 -20.62 -29.01 -3.10
N LEU A 310 -20.28 -27.73 -3.23
CA LEU A 310 -20.88 -26.61 -2.49
C LEU A 310 -22.02 -25.90 -3.24
N ASP A 311 -22.33 -26.27 -4.48
CA ASP A 311 -23.33 -25.57 -5.29
C ASP A 311 -24.77 -25.80 -4.82
N ASN A 312 -25.08 -27.02 -4.34
CA ASN A 312 -26.44 -27.44 -3.97
C ASN A 312 -26.66 -27.65 -2.47
N VAL A 313 -25.76 -27.14 -1.62
CA VAL A 313 -25.91 -27.27 -0.15
C VAL A 313 -26.80 -26.18 0.42
N SER A 314 -27.50 -26.49 1.53
CA SER A 314 -28.29 -25.50 2.26
C SER A 314 -27.44 -24.30 2.70
N SER A 315 -28.07 -23.14 2.86
CA SER A 315 -27.40 -21.91 3.32
C SER A 315 -26.63 -22.13 4.62
N THR A 316 -27.25 -22.79 5.61
CA THR A 316 -26.62 -23.11 6.90
C THR A 316 -25.40 -24.01 6.75
N THR A 317 -25.45 -25.01 5.87
CA THR A 317 -24.30 -25.90 5.61
C THR A 317 -23.17 -25.15 4.93
N ARG A 318 -23.48 -24.32 3.92
CA ARG A 318 -22.51 -23.43 3.27
C ARG A 318 -21.82 -22.51 4.27
N ASP A 319 -22.59 -21.89 5.15
CA ASP A 319 -22.10 -20.97 6.18
C ASP A 319 -21.21 -21.69 7.20
N THR A 320 -21.59 -22.92 7.56
CA THR A 320 -20.79 -23.78 8.43
C THR A 320 -19.46 -24.13 7.80
N ILE A 321 -19.44 -24.52 6.52
CA ILE A 321 -18.22 -24.87 5.80
C ILE A 321 -17.34 -23.63 5.63
N GLN A 322 -17.86 -22.54 5.07
CA GLN A 322 -17.10 -21.30 4.88
C GLN A 322 -16.58 -20.72 6.21
N GLY A 323 -17.40 -20.77 7.27
CA GLY A 323 -17.00 -20.39 8.63
C GLY A 323 -15.83 -21.22 9.13
N ASN A 324 -15.90 -22.55 8.99
CA ASN A 324 -14.84 -23.47 9.41
C ASN A 324 -13.55 -23.29 8.59
N ILE A 325 -13.64 -23.17 7.26
CA ILE A 325 -12.47 -22.96 6.39
C ILE A 325 -11.73 -21.70 6.82
N VAL A 326 -12.46 -20.59 7.03
CA VAL A 326 -11.82 -19.35 7.43
C VAL A 326 -11.27 -19.48 8.84
N SER A 327 -12.11 -19.81 9.84
CA SER A 327 -11.80 -19.73 11.27
C SER A 327 -10.70 -20.69 11.75
N THR A 328 -10.56 -21.87 11.13
CA THR A 328 -9.51 -22.84 11.50
C THR A 328 -8.09 -22.26 11.39
N PHE A 329 -7.87 -21.33 10.46
CA PHE A 329 -6.60 -20.61 10.36
C PHE A 329 -6.34 -19.71 11.57
N GLN A 330 -7.33 -18.91 12.00
CA GLN A 330 -7.19 -18.06 13.18
C GLN A 330 -7.01 -18.87 14.47
N ALA A 331 -7.66 -20.04 14.57
CA ALA A 331 -7.43 -20.97 15.68
C ALA A 331 -5.97 -21.46 15.68
N GLY A 332 -5.43 -21.82 14.51
CA GLY A 332 -4.00 -22.13 14.36
C GLY A 332 -3.12 -20.96 14.79
N CYS A 333 -3.41 -19.74 14.35
CA CYS A 333 -2.65 -18.55 14.74
C CYS A 333 -2.67 -18.27 16.24
N PHE A 334 -3.80 -18.51 16.91
CA PHE A 334 -3.94 -18.37 18.36
C PHE A 334 -2.94 -19.27 19.11
N PHE A 335 -2.93 -20.57 18.81
CA PHE A 335 -2.01 -21.50 19.43
C PHE A 335 -0.56 -21.25 19.01
N GLY A 336 -0.33 -20.89 17.73
CA GLY A 336 0.99 -20.52 17.22
C GLY A 336 1.61 -19.37 17.99
N ALA A 337 0.84 -18.29 18.23
CA ALA A 337 1.28 -17.13 19.00
C ALA A 337 1.64 -17.51 20.46
N LEU A 338 0.85 -18.37 21.12
CA LEU A 338 1.12 -18.83 22.49
C LEU A 338 2.39 -19.70 22.59
N PHE A 339 2.58 -20.63 21.65
CA PHE A 339 3.76 -21.50 21.64
C PHE A 339 5.05 -20.77 21.21
N THR A 340 4.94 -19.57 20.66
CA THR A 340 6.10 -18.81 20.20
C THR A 340 7.04 -18.44 21.32
N PHE A 341 6.51 -18.00 22.48
CA PHE A 341 7.34 -17.56 23.61
C PHE A 341 8.38 -18.63 24.04
N PRO A 342 8.00 -19.88 24.39
CA PRO A 342 8.98 -20.88 24.80
C PRO A 342 9.94 -21.30 23.67
N ILE A 343 9.49 -21.29 22.41
CA ILE A 343 10.30 -21.67 21.25
C ILE A 343 11.34 -20.58 20.94
N ALA A 344 10.93 -19.31 20.86
CA ALA A 344 11.79 -18.16 20.58
C ALA A 344 12.82 -17.91 21.67
N GLU A 345 12.46 -18.15 22.93
CA GLU A 345 13.41 -18.09 24.05
C GLU A 345 14.50 -19.17 23.94
N LYS A 346 14.13 -20.41 23.58
CA LYS A 346 15.04 -21.57 23.55
C LYS A 346 15.91 -21.60 22.30
N PHE A 347 15.34 -21.36 21.13
CA PHE A 347 16.00 -21.59 19.83
C PHE A 347 16.48 -20.30 19.16
N GLY A 348 16.13 -19.12 19.70
CA GLY A 348 16.44 -17.85 19.08
C GLY A 348 15.40 -17.41 18.06
N ARG A 349 15.56 -16.20 17.54
CA ARG A 349 14.54 -15.54 16.71
C ARG A 349 14.62 -16.07 15.28
N ARG A 350 15.82 -16.20 14.74
CA ARG A 350 16.05 -16.69 13.37
C ARG A 350 15.48 -18.09 13.18
N LYS A 351 15.84 -19.04 14.05
CA LYS A 351 15.38 -20.44 13.93
C LYS A 351 13.86 -20.56 14.11
N THR A 352 13.28 -19.75 15.00
CA THR A 352 11.82 -19.73 15.21
C THR A 352 11.07 -19.29 13.95
N VAL A 353 11.54 -18.25 13.25
CA VAL A 353 10.93 -17.83 11.97
C VAL A 353 11.09 -18.91 10.89
N MET A 354 12.24 -19.60 10.83
CA MET A 354 12.44 -20.72 9.90
C MET A 354 11.48 -21.88 10.17
N MET A 355 11.35 -22.30 11.44
CA MET A 355 10.41 -23.35 11.84
C MET A 355 8.97 -22.96 11.51
N ALA A 356 8.59 -21.71 11.80
CA ALA A 356 7.27 -21.16 11.47
C ALA A 356 7.01 -21.18 9.96
N GLY A 357 8.01 -20.81 9.14
CA GLY A 357 7.94 -20.88 7.68
C GLY A 357 7.76 -22.31 7.16
N THR A 358 8.49 -23.28 7.70
CA THR A 358 8.35 -24.70 7.33
C THR A 358 6.96 -25.24 7.70
N VAL A 359 6.46 -24.93 8.90
CA VAL A 359 5.10 -25.31 9.32
C VAL A 359 4.05 -24.69 8.39
N PHE A 360 4.23 -23.43 8.00
CA PHE A 360 3.37 -22.78 7.02
C PHE A 360 3.36 -23.48 5.65
N LEU A 361 4.55 -23.88 5.15
CA LEU A 361 4.68 -24.60 3.88
C LEU A 361 3.96 -25.95 3.91
N ILE A 362 4.04 -26.69 5.02
CA ILE A 362 3.32 -27.96 5.20
C ILE A 362 1.82 -27.72 5.11
N GLY A 363 1.32 -26.70 5.82
CA GLY A 363 -0.10 -26.34 5.80
C GLY A 363 -0.59 -25.94 4.40
N GLY A 364 0.16 -25.09 3.69
CA GLY A 364 -0.13 -24.69 2.32
C GLY A 364 -0.13 -25.86 1.33
N THR A 365 0.81 -26.80 1.50
CA THR A 365 0.91 -27.99 0.64
C THR A 365 -0.30 -28.90 0.85
N LEU A 366 -0.72 -29.12 2.10
CA LEU A 366 -1.93 -29.90 2.41
C LEU A 366 -3.19 -29.30 1.78
N MET A 367 -3.32 -27.96 1.80
CA MET A 367 -4.45 -27.28 1.16
C MET A 367 -4.43 -27.42 -0.36
N THR A 368 -3.25 -27.28 -0.96
CA THR A 368 -3.05 -27.41 -2.42
C THR A 368 -3.32 -28.84 -2.91
N ALA A 369 -3.03 -29.83 -2.07
CA ALA A 369 -3.27 -31.25 -2.36
C ALA A 369 -4.71 -31.72 -2.10
N ALA A 370 -5.60 -30.84 -1.62
CA ALA A 370 -6.84 -31.26 -0.96
C ALA A 370 -7.84 -32.03 -1.84
N SER A 371 -7.73 -32.06 -3.17
CA SER A 371 -8.45 -32.98 -4.09
C SER A 371 -9.93 -33.29 -3.74
N GLY A 372 -10.72 -32.28 -3.32
CA GLY A 372 -12.13 -32.43 -2.94
C GLY A 372 -12.40 -32.83 -1.47
N ASN A 373 -11.36 -33.03 -0.66
CA ASN A 373 -11.46 -33.38 0.75
C ASN A 373 -11.34 -32.13 1.65
N LEU A 374 -12.46 -31.70 2.24
CA LEU A 374 -12.51 -30.55 3.14
C LEU A 374 -11.64 -30.71 4.39
N ASN A 375 -11.41 -31.93 4.88
CA ASN A 375 -10.60 -32.16 6.07
C ASN A 375 -9.13 -31.80 5.85
N LEU A 376 -8.61 -31.99 4.62
CA LEU A 376 -7.26 -31.55 4.26
C LEU A 376 -7.16 -30.03 4.20
N ILE A 377 -8.22 -29.34 3.76
CA ILE A 377 -8.31 -27.89 3.86
C ILE A 377 -8.29 -27.46 5.33
N TYR A 378 -9.13 -28.02 6.19
CA TYR A 378 -9.16 -27.66 7.61
C TYR A 378 -7.83 -27.91 8.34
N ALA A 379 -7.22 -29.08 8.12
CA ALA A 379 -5.92 -29.42 8.69
C ALA A 379 -4.82 -28.49 8.15
N GLY A 380 -4.80 -28.26 6.84
CA GLY A 380 -3.86 -27.35 6.20
C GLY A 380 -3.97 -25.91 6.70
N ARG A 381 -5.20 -25.39 6.88
CA ARG A 381 -5.48 -24.06 7.46
C ARG A 381 -5.00 -23.98 8.90
N ALA A 382 -5.29 -24.98 9.74
CA ALA A 382 -4.84 -25.00 11.13
C ALA A 382 -3.31 -25.03 11.25
N ILE A 383 -2.65 -25.88 10.46
CA ILE A 383 -1.18 -25.99 10.43
C ILE A 383 -0.54 -24.72 9.88
N ALA A 384 -1.06 -24.17 8.78
CA ALA A 384 -0.58 -22.90 8.23
C ALA A 384 -0.73 -21.75 9.25
N GLY A 385 -1.85 -21.72 9.97
CA GLY A 385 -2.12 -20.79 11.04
C GLY A 385 -1.09 -20.89 12.18
N LEU A 386 -0.68 -22.08 12.60
CA LEU A 386 0.36 -22.25 13.63
C LEU A 386 1.68 -21.55 13.23
N GLY A 387 2.09 -21.69 11.98
CA GLY A 387 3.28 -21.01 11.44
C GLY A 387 3.11 -19.50 11.41
N ILE A 388 1.98 -19.01 10.88
CA ILE A 388 1.71 -17.58 10.76
C ILE A 388 1.59 -16.91 12.13
N GLY A 389 0.85 -17.51 13.07
CA GLY A 389 0.77 -17.04 14.45
C GLY A 389 2.14 -16.86 15.08
N ALA A 390 3.06 -17.81 14.85
CA ALA A 390 4.41 -17.70 15.40
C ALA A 390 5.30 -16.65 14.72
N SER A 391 5.21 -16.53 13.40
CA SER A 391 5.93 -15.49 12.65
C SER A 391 5.44 -14.07 12.99
N SER A 392 4.13 -13.89 13.22
CA SER A 392 3.47 -12.60 13.46
C SER A 392 4.04 -11.84 14.67
N LEU A 393 4.52 -12.58 15.67
CA LEU A 393 5.22 -12.03 16.84
C LEU A 393 6.73 -11.92 16.61
N THR A 394 7.33 -13.00 16.11
CA THR A 394 8.79 -13.18 16.12
C THR A 394 9.47 -12.20 15.18
N VAL A 395 8.85 -11.88 14.05
CA VAL A 395 9.43 -11.01 13.03
C VAL A 395 9.54 -9.56 13.52
N PRO A 396 8.48 -8.92 14.06
CA PRO A 396 8.61 -7.60 14.68
C PRO A 396 9.64 -7.56 15.81
N VAL A 397 9.73 -8.61 16.64
CA VAL A 397 10.73 -8.70 17.70
C VAL A 397 12.15 -8.81 17.12
N TYR A 398 12.35 -9.63 16.11
CA TYR A 398 13.64 -9.78 15.42
C TYR A 398 14.09 -8.45 14.79
N ILE A 399 13.18 -7.74 14.12
CA ILE A 399 13.44 -6.39 13.60
C ILE A 399 13.80 -5.44 14.74
N ALA A 400 13.06 -5.47 15.85
CA ALA A 400 13.30 -4.58 16.98
C ALA A 400 14.65 -4.80 17.67
N GLU A 401 15.16 -6.03 17.66
CA GLU A 401 16.42 -6.39 18.32
C GLU A 401 17.65 -6.21 17.43
N THR A 402 17.49 -6.26 16.11
CA THR A 402 18.58 -6.08 15.13
C THR A 402 18.70 -4.65 14.63
N ALA A 403 17.59 -3.91 14.58
CA ALA A 403 17.56 -2.56 14.04
C ALA A 403 18.12 -1.49 15.01
N PRO A 404 18.78 -0.45 14.49
CA PRO A 404 19.10 0.75 15.26
C PRO A 404 17.83 1.40 15.83
N PRO A 405 17.87 1.99 17.04
CA PRO A 405 16.73 2.70 17.62
C PRO A 405 16.10 3.76 16.70
N SER A 406 16.93 4.48 15.93
CA SER A 406 16.51 5.58 15.07
C SER A 406 15.64 5.18 13.88
N ILE A 407 15.72 3.93 13.40
CA ILE A 407 14.96 3.45 12.23
C ILE A 407 14.04 2.27 12.54
N ARG A 408 13.99 1.81 13.80
CA ARG A 408 13.26 0.62 14.22
C ARG A 408 11.77 0.68 13.87
N GLY A 409 11.10 1.77 14.24
CA GLY A 409 9.67 1.96 13.95
C GLY A 409 9.36 1.95 12.46
N ARG A 410 10.28 2.47 11.63
CA ARG A 410 10.15 2.45 10.16
C ARG A 410 10.21 1.04 9.58
N LEU A 411 11.09 0.19 10.12
CA LEU A 411 11.22 -1.20 9.67
C LEU A 411 9.99 -2.03 10.05
N VAL A 412 9.41 -1.77 11.22
CA VAL A 412 8.13 -2.37 11.62
C VAL A 412 6.99 -1.85 10.73
N GLY A 413 6.97 -0.57 10.39
CA GLY A 413 6.01 -0.01 9.42
C GLY A 413 6.10 -0.64 8.03
N ILE A 414 7.32 -0.92 7.52
CA ILE A 414 7.51 -1.65 6.26
C ILE A 414 6.91 -3.05 6.34
N PHE A 415 7.11 -3.75 7.46
CA PHE A 415 6.54 -5.08 7.68
C PHE A 415 5.00 -5.04 7.56
N GLU A 416 4.34 -4.06 8.17
CA GLU A 416 2.89 -3.89 8.09
C GLU A 416 2.42 -3.54 6.66
N ILE A 417 3.11 -2.62 5.97
CA ILE A 417 2.79 -2.27 4.58
C ILE A 417 2.95 -3.50 3.67
N ALA A 418 4.03 -4.26 3.82
CA ALA A 418 4.27 -5.48 3.04
C ALA A 418 3.22 -6.55 3.30
N SER A 419 2.75 -6.67 4.55
CA SER A 419 1.63 -7.54 4.91
C SER A 419 0.36 -7.13 4.15
N GLN A 420 -0.04 -5.86 4.21
CA GLN A 420 -1.24 -5.38 3.53
C GLN A 420 -1.12 -5.49 1.99
N GLY A 421 0.07 -5.22 1.45
CA GLY A 421 0.37 -5.42 0.03
C GLY A 421 0.27 -6.88 -0.40
N GLY A 422 0.70 -7.83 0.43
CA GLY A 422 0.49 -9.27 0.20
C GLY A 422 -0.99 -9.63 0.12
N GLY A 423 -1.82 -9.07 0.99
CA GLY A 423 -3.28 -9.26 0.92
C GLY A 423 -3.91 -8.65 -0.34
N MET A 424 -3.46 -7.47 -0.74
CA MET A 424 -3.88 -6.85 -2.01
C MET A 424 -3.55 -7.75 -3.21
N LEU A 425 -2.33 -8.30 -3.27
CA LEU A 425 -1.95 -9.24 -4.32
C LEU A 425 -2.84 -10.49 -4.32
N GLY A 426 -3.21 -11.02 -3.15
CA GLY A 426 -4.13 -12.15 -3.02
C GLY A 426 -5.51 -11.90 -3.65
N PHE A 427 -6.08 -10.70 -3.51
CA PHE A 427 -7.33 -10.35 -4.19
C PHE A 427 -7.18 -10.29 -5.71
N TRP A 428 -6.11 -9.66 -6.19
CA TRP A 428 -5.84 -9.56 -7.64
C TRP A 428 -5.51 -10.89 -8.28
N ILE A 429 -4.84 -11.79 -7.55
CA ILE A 429 -4.50 -13.14 -8.03
C ILE A 429 -5.77 -13.96 -8.20
N ASN A 430 -6.70 -13.95 -7.25
CA ASN A 430 -7.99 -14.62 -7.43
C ASN A 430 -8.76 -14.10 -8.66
N TYR A 431 -8.78 -12.78 -8.86
CA TYR A 431 -9.38 -12.21 -10.07
C TYR A 431 -8.64 -12.63 -11.35
N ALA A 432 -7.30 -12.66 -11.32
CA ALA A 432 -6.50 -13.11 -12.45
C ALA A 432 -6.79 -14.58 -12.79
N THR A 433 -6.84 -15.46 -11.80
CA THR A 433 -7.11 -16.90 -12.01
C THR A 433 -8.52 -17.16 -12.51
N ASP A 434 -9.52 -16.42 -12.04
CA ASP A 434 -10.89 -16.44 -12.59
C ASP A 434 -10.91 -16.05 -14.09
N ARG A 435 -10.07 -15.10 -14.49
CA ARG A 435 -10.03 -14.61 -15.88
C ARG A 435 -9.18 -15.45 -16.83
N THR A 436 -8.13 -16.09 -16.33
CA THR A 436 -7.13 -16.79 -17.17
C THR A 436 -7.26 -18.30 -17.17
N ILE A 437 -7.83 -18.89 -16.12
CA ILE A 437 -7.95 -20.35 -15.98
C ILE A 437 -9.42 -20.73 -16.12
N ASP A 438 -9.66 -21.71 -17.01
CA ASP A 438 -10.99 -22.24 -17.27
C ASP A 438 -11.64 -22.81 -15.99
N VAL A 439 -12.94 -22.55 -15.83
CA VAL A 439 -13.75 -22.99 -14.69
C VAL A 439 -13.72 -24.51 -14.53
N ASN A 440 -13.53 -25.26 -15.62
CA ASN A 440 -13.49 -26.71 -15.55
C ASN A 440 -12.18 -27.25 -14.98
N SER A 441 -11.12 -26.44 -14.94
CA SER A 441 -9.81 -26.85 -14.47
C SER A 441 -9.68 -26.69 -12.95
N ARG A 442 -9.25 -27.77 -12.28
CA ARG A 442 -8.90 -27.74 -10.85
C ARG A 442 -7.76 -26.74 -10.55
N ALA A 443 -6.95 -26.42 -11.55
CA ALA A 443 -5.89 -25.42 -11.43
C ALA A 443 -6.42 -24.04 -10.99
N GLN A 444 -7.68 -23.71 -11.26
CA GLN A 444 -8.25 -22.40 -10.99
C GLN A 444 -8.24 -22.04 -9.49
N TRP A 445 -8.57 -22.98 -8.60
CA TRP A 445 -8.50 -22.76 -7.14
C TRP A 445 -7.19 -23.22 -6.51
N ILE A 446 -6.48 -24.17 -7.15
CA ILE A 446 -5.17 -24.66 -6.68
C ILE A 446 -4.08 -23.60 -6.86
N VAL A 447 -4.07 -22.83 -7.96
CA VAL A 447 -3.02 -21.84 -8.24
C VAL A 447 -2.95 -20.73 -7.19
N PRO A 448 -4.06 -20.07 -6.79
CA PRO A 448 -4.03 -19.06 -5.73
C PRO A 448 -3.50 -19.60 -4.40
N LEU A 449 -3.88 -20.82 -4.00
CA LEU A 449 -3.39 -21.46 -2.78
C LEU A 449 -1.93 -21.88 -2.91
N GLY A 450 -1.54 -22.48 -4.03
CA GLY A 450 -0.16 -22.92 -4.28
C GLY A 450 0.83 -21.76 -4.34
N LEU A 451 0.40 -20.60 -4.86
CA LEU A 451 1.25 -19.41 -4.94
C LEU A 451 1.66 -18.86 -3.57
N GLN A 452 0.91 -19.17 -2.49
CA GLN A 452 1.29 -18.81 -1.13
C GLN A 452 2.56 -19.52 -0.65
N LEU A 453 2.89 -20.67 -1.23
CA LEU A 453 4.11 -21.43 -0.91
C LEU A 453 5.37 -20.66 -1.34
N ALA A 454 5.32 -19.89 -2.43
CA ALA A 454 6.46 -19.14 -2.92
C ALA A 454 7.00 -18.10 -1.91
N PRO A 455 6.18 -17.17 -1.36
CA PRO A 455 6.67 -16.26 -0.33
C PRO A 455 6.98 -16.97 0.99
N GLY A 456 6.30 -18.08 1.31
CA GLY A 456 6.62 -18.92 2.49
C GLY A 456 8.00 -19.57 2.40
N LEU A 457 8.34 -20.09 1.22
CA LEU A 457 9.65 -20.67 0.92
C LEU A 457 10.72 -19.59 0.90
N GLY A 458 10.38 -18.44 0.30
CA GLY A 458 11.19 -17.24 0.39
C GLY A 458 11.53 -16.91 1.84
N LEU A 459 10.54 -16.85 2.73
CA LEU A 459 10.73 -16.57 4.16
C LEU A 459 11.68 -17.58 4.82
N ALA A 460 11.41 -18.88 4.66
CA ALA A 460 12.19 -19.94 5.29
C ALA A 460 13.66 -19.96 4.81
N LEU A 461 13.88 -19.87 3.49
CA LEU A 461 15.22 -19.86 2.90
C LEU A 461 15.94 -18.54 3.13
N GLY A 462 15.24 -17.41 3.04
CA GLY A 462 15.79 -16.08 3.25
C GLY A 462 16.39 -15.87 4.63
N MET A 463 15.79 -16.48 5.65
CA MET A 463 16.31 -16.45 7.02
C MET A 463 17.62 -17.23 7.19
N ILE A 464 18.06 -18.03 6.22
CA ILE A 464 19.36 -18.70 6.24
C ILE A 464 20.51 -17.69 6.14
N TRP A 465 20.35 -16.62 5.37
CA TRP A 465 21.36 -15.57 5.22
C TRP A 465 21.26 -14.47 6.29
N CYS A 466 20.23 -14.54 7.14
CA CYS A 466 20.03 -13.55 8.18
C CYS A 466 20.83 -13.92 9.44
N PRO A 467 21.45 -12.94 10.13
CA PRO A 467 22.08 -13.19 11.42
C PRO A 467 21.04 -13.52 12.50
N GLU A 468 21.50 -14.07 13.63
CA GLU A 468 20.64 -14.17 14.82
C GLU A 468 20.63 -12.82 15.57
N SER A 469 19.64 -12.62 16.45
CA SER A 469 19.56 -11.42 17.28
C SER A 469 20.78 -11.28 18.21
N PRO A 470 21.54 -10.16 18.15
CA PRO A 470 22.67 -9.90 19.06
C PRO A 470 22.24 -9.91 20.53
N ARG A 471 21.04 -9.37 20.81
CA ARG A 471 20.47 -9.31 22.16
C ARG A 471 20.10 -10.70 22.69
N TRP A 472 19.72 -11.62 21.80
CA TRP A 472 19.50 -13.02 22.20
C TRP A 472 20.81 -13.70 22.60
N LEU A 473 21.85 -13.54 21.77
CA LEU A 473 23.16 -14.16 22.00
C LEU A 473 23.82 -13.64 23.28
N ALA A 474 23.80 -12.32 23.48
CA ALA A 474 24.32 -11.71 24.70
C ALA A 474 23.58 -12.22 25.95
N ARG A 475 22.27 -12.48 25.86
CA ARG A 475 21.50 -13.07 26.96
C ARG A 475 21.86 -14.55 27.23
N GLY A 476 22.36 -15.26 26.23
CA GLY A 476 22.90 -16.61 26.39
C GLY A 476 24.36 -16.62 26.83
N ASP A 477 24.92 -15.52 27.31
CA ASP A 477 26.34 -15.32 27.65
C ASP A 477 27.32 -15.45 26.46
N HIS A 478 26.83 -15.38 25.22
CA HIS A 478 27.66 -15.42 24.00
C HIS A 478 27.97 -13.99 23.50
N PHE A 479 28.75 -13.23 24.27
CA PHE A 479 29.04 -11.81 23.98
C PHE A 479 29.88 -11.60 22.71
N ASP A 480 30.89 -12.44 22.46
CA ASP A 480 31.76 -12.31 21.29
C ASP A 480 30.99 -12.50 19.97
N ALA A 481 30.07 -13.47 19.96
CA ALA A 481 29.19 -13.72 18.82
C ALA A 481 28.21 -12.55 18.61
N ALA A 482 27.69 -11.98 19.70
CA ALA A 482 26.81 -10.80 19.63
C ALA A 482 27.54 -9.58 19.06
N GLU A 483 28.78 -9.34 19.47
CA GLU A 483 29.61 -8.24 18.95
C GLU A 483 29.91 -8.42 17.46
N LYS A 484 30.33 -9.63 17.05
CA LYS A 484 30.62 -9.93 15.63
C LYS A 484 29.41 -9.68 14.73
N ILE A 485 28.22 -10.08 15.18
CA ILE A 485 26.98 -9.81 14.45
C ILE A 485 26.66 -8.31 14.47
N LEU A 486 26.85 -7.62 15.59
CA LEU A 486 26.57 -6.19 15.67
C LEU A 486 27.48 -5.39 14.71
N VAL A 487 28.77 -5.69 14.69
CA VAL A 487 29.75 -5.17 13.71
C VAL A 487 29.28 -5.41 12.28
N GLN A 488 28.85 -6.64 11.96
CA GLN A 488 28.35 -6.99 10.64
C GLN A 488 27.08 -6.21 10.24
N ILE A 489 26.10 -6.09 11.15
CA ILE A 489 24.83 -5.40 10.86
C ILE A 489 25.03 -3.88 10.79
N ARG A 490 25.92 -3.31 11.61
CA ARG A 490 26.19 -1.87 11.63
C ARG A 490 27.15 -1.44 10.51
N GLY A 491 27.97 -2.34 10.00
CA GLY A 491 28.98 -2.03 8.98
C GLY A 491 30.09 -1.10 9.49
N LEU A 492 30.34 -1.14 10.80
CA LEU A 492 31.34 -0.35 11.50
C LEU A 492 32.32 -1.29 12.21
N PRO A 493 33.62 -0.97 12.27
CA PRO A 493 34.59 -1.81 12.97
C PRO A 493 34.31 -1.86 14.49
N ALA A 494 34.80 -2.91 15.15
CA ALA A 494 34.47 -3.22 16.54
C ALA A 494 34.91 -2.14 17.54
N ASP A 495 35.96 -1.39 17.22
CA ASP A 495 36.51 -0.30 18.00
C ASP A 495 35.71 1.00 17.90
N HIS A 496 34.80 1.12 16.93
CA HIS A 496 33.99 2.31 16.72
C HIS A 496 33.11 2.61 17.95
N GLU A 497 33.13 3.86 18.42
CA GLU A 497 32.47 4.30 19.66
C GLU A 497 31.00 3.89 19.73
N TYR A 498 30.26 4.07 18.63
CA TYR A 498 28.85 3.66 18.52
C TYR A 498 28.63 2.15 18.81
N VAL A 499 29.48 1.27 18.26
CA VAL A 499 29.36 -0.19 18.44
C VAL A 499 29.72 -0.58 19.87
N ARG A 500 30.80 -0.03 20.41
CA ARG A 500 31.20 -0.22 21.82
C ARG A 500 30.12 0.23 22.79
N ARG A 501 29.55 1.41 22.56
CA ARG A 501 28.45 1.94 23.38
C ARG A 501 27.22 1.04 23.33
N GLU A 502 26.79 0.63 22.14
CA GLU A 502 25.64 -0.26 21.97
C GLU A 502 25.88 -1.66 22.59
N MET A 503 27.10 -2.21 22.48
CA MET A 503 27.47 -3.46 23.16
C MET A 503 27.51 -3.33 24.68
N ASN A 504 28.07 -2.24 25.21
CA ASN A 504 28.07 -1.97 26.64
C ASN A 504 26.64 -1.82 27.17
N ASP A 505 25.76 -1.10 26.47
CA ASP A 505 24.35 -0.97 26.84
C ASP A 505 23.66 -2.35 26.88
N ILE A 506 23.93 -3.22 25.90
CA ILE A 506 23.42 -4.59 25.87
C ILE A 506 23.97 -5.39 27.06
N ARG A 507 25.27 -5.27 27.37
CA ARG A 507 25.92 -5.98 28.48
C ARG A 507 25.33 -5.57 29.83
N THR A 508 25.21 -4.27 30.09
CA THR A 508 24.58 -3.74 31.30
C THR A 508 23.12 -4.18 31.42
N GLN A 509 22.36 -4.20 30.31
CA GLN A 509 20.97 -4.71 30.31
C GLN A 509 20.89 -6.21 30.62
N VAL A 510 21.85 -7.01 30.16
CA VAL A 510 21.91 -8.44 30.47
C VAL A 510 22.33 -8.66 31.92
N GLU A 511 23.35 -7.97 32.42
CA GLU A 511 23.83 -8.06 33.81
C GLU A 511 22.72 -7.68 34.81
N GLN A 512 22.03 -6.56 34.58
CA GLN A 512 20.88 -6.16 35.40
C GLN A 512 19.78 -7.22 35.42
N ARG A 513 19.56 -7.94 34.31
CA ARG A 513 18.60 -9.04 34.22
C ARG A 513 19.10 -10.34 34.83
N THR A 514 20.40 -10.61 34.79
CA THR A 514 21.02 -11.80 35.38
C THR A 514 21.01 -11.70 36.91
N SER A 515 21.24 -10.51 37.47
CA SER A 515 21.05 -10.24 38.90
C SER A 515 19.59 -10.40 39.35
N ASN A 516 18.63 -10.08 38.47
CA ASN A 516 17.18 -10.23 38.70
C ASN A 516 16.56 -11.37 37.86
N ARG A 517 17.22 -12.53 37.78
CA ARG A 517 16.79 -13.64 36.91
C ARG A 517 15.47 -14.23 37.40
N MET A 518 14.37 -13.78 36.80
CA MET A 518 13.03 -14.30 37.09
C MET A 518 12.83 -15.68 36.46
N THR A 519 12.38 -16.64 37.26
CA THR A 519 11.84 -17.91 36.76
C THR A 519 10.61 -17.67 35.89
N LYS A 520 10.28 -18.62 34.99
CA LYS A 520 9.06 -18.54 34.17
C LYS A 520 7.79 -18.36 35.02
N LYS A 521 7.77 -18.96 36.22
CA LYS A 521 6.69 -18.81 37.21
C LYS A 521 6.60 -17.37 37.73
N GLN A 522 7.73 -16.75 38.09
CA GLN A 522 7.78 -15.36 38.53
C GLN A 522 7.38 -14.38 37.42
N MET A 523 7.80 -14.62 36.17
CA MET A 523 7.35 -13.80 35.02
C MET A 523 5.83 -13.86 34.84
N PHE A 524 5.22 -15.05 35.00
CA PHE A 524 3.78 -15.21 34.91
C PHE A 524 3.05 -14.53 36.07
N GLN A 525 3.55 -14.67 37.30
CA GLN A 525 3.00 -13.96 38.47
C GLN A 525 3.08 -12.44 38.32
N LYS A 526 4.14 -11.94 37.67
CA LYS A 526 4.35 -10.52 37.42
C LYS A 526 3.29 -9.89 36.51
N LEU A 527 2.65 -10.66 35.62
CA LEU A 527 1.54 -10.19 34.79
C LEU A 527 0.34 -9.69 35.63
N PHE A 528 0.16 -10.23 36.83
CA PHE A 528 -0.97 -9.90 37.71
C PHE A 528 -0.65 -8.78 38.71
N GLN A 529 0.59 -8.29 38.74
CA GLN A 529 0.99 -7.21 39.63
C GLN A 529 0.30 -5.89 39.28
N LYS A 530 0.10 -5.04 40.30
CA LYS A 530 -0.52 -3.73 40.16
C LYS A 530 0.28 -2.89 39.15
N GLY A 531 -0.43 -2.27 38.21
CA GLY A 531 0.15 -1.51 37.09
C GLY A 531 0.51 -2.36 35.86
N ILE A 532 1.10 -3.54 36.03
CA ILE A 532 1.33 -4.50 34.92
C ILE A 532 0.01 -5.12 34.45
N ARG A 533 -0.90 -5.45 35.38
CA ARG A 533 -2.23 -5.95 35.02
C ARG A 533 -3.06 -4.92 34.23
N ASN A 534 -2.90 -3.62 34.53
CA ASN A 534 -3.68 -2.56 33.91
C ASN A 534 -3.27 -2.37 32.44
N ARG A 535 -1.96 -2.33 32.19
CA ARG A 535 -1.40 -2.22 30.85
C ARG A 535 -1.66 -3.49 30.02
N MET A 536 -1.56 -4.67 30.64
CA MET A 536 -1.80 -5.94 29.99
C MET A 536 -3.28 -6.11 29.63
N GLY A 537 -4.19 -5.80 30.56
CA GLY A 537 -5.62 -5.79 30.32
C GLY A 537 -6.03 -4.82 29.21
N LEU A 538 -5.45 -3.61 29.19
CA LEU A 538 -5.70 -2.64 28.12
C LEU A 538 -5.17 -3.13 26.75
N GLY A 539 -3.97 -3.70 26.71
CA GLY A 539 -3.38 -4.28 25.50
C GLY A 539 -4.21 -5.43 24.94
N MET A 540 -4.63 -6.37 25.80
CA MET A 540 -5.53 -7.47 25.42
C MET A 540 -6.89 -6.96 24.93
N ALA A 541 -7.49 -5.99 25.63
CA ALA A 541 -8.76 -5.41 25.22
C ALA A 541 -8.67 -4.74 23.84
N LEU A 542 -7.64 -3.93 23.59
CA LEU A 542 -7.44 -3.28 22.28
C LEU A 542 -7.27 -4.31 21.16
N MET A 543 -6.44 -5.33 21.38
CA MET A 543 -6.18 -6.40 20.42
C MET A 543 -7.42 -7.27 20.14
N PHE A 544 -8.20 -7.56 21.18
CA PHE A 544 -9.49 -8.25 21.03
C PHE A 544 -10.48 -7.42 20.22
N LEU A 545 -10.72 -6.17 20.66
CA LEU A 545 -11.69 -5.25 20.07
C LEU A 545 -11.33 -4.87 18.63
N GLN A 546 -10.04 -4.84 18.26
CA GLN A 546 -9.61 -4.65 16.88
C GLN A 546 -10.32 -5.61 15.90
N SER A 547 -10.53 -6.86 16.32
CA SER A 547 -11.19 -7.86 15.47
C SER A 547 -12.66 -7.52 15.19
N PHE A 548 -13.29 -6.73 16.05
CA PHE A 548 -14.70 -6.30 15.95
C PHE A 548 -14.88 -4.99 15.17
N THR A 549 -13.81 -4.42 14.61
CA THR A 549 -13.89 -3.21 13.77
C THR A 549 -14.60 -3.42 12.42
N GLY A 550 -14.86 -4.68 12.04
CA GLY A 550 -15.47 -5.04 10.76
C GLY A 550 -14.49 -5.22 9.59
N VAL A 551 -13.23 -4.80 9.72
CA VAL A 551 -12.25 -4.87 8.61
C VAL A 551 -11.86 -6.32 8.25
N ASN A 552 -11.73 -7.19 9.24
CA ASN A 552 -11.38 -8.60 9.05
C ASN A 552 -12.51 -9.35 8.33
N ILE A 553 -13.76 -9.02 8.64
CA ILE A 553 -14.97 -9.59 8.02
C ILE A 553 -15.00 -9.27 6.54
N ILE A 554 -14.86 -7.98 6.21
CA ILE A 554 -14.81 -7.56 4.81
C ILE A 554 -13.61 -8.20 4.11
N THR A 555 -12.50 -8.44 4.81
CA THR A 555 -11.35 -9.10 4.18
C THR A 555 -11.60 -10.57 3.89
N TYR A 556 -12.15 -11.32 4.84
CA TYR A 556 -12.35 -12.78 4.72
C TYR A 556 -13.50 -13.14 3.79
N TYR A 557 -14.56 -12.32 3.80
CA TYR A 557 -15.80 -12.57 3.07
C TYR A 557 -16.10 -11.47 2.04
N ALA A 558 -15.06 -10.80 1.53
CA ALA A 558 -15.18 -9.69 0.59
C ALA A 558 -16.13 -9.97 -0.59
N PRO A 559 -16.03 -11.13 -1.29
CA PRO A 559 -16.92 -11.41 -2.41
C PRO A 559 -18.39 -11.49 -1.98
N ARG A 560 -18.68 -12.03 -0.80
CA ARG A 560 -20.03 -12.16 -0.25
C ARG A 560 -20.62 -10.83 0.19
N ILE A 561 -19.79 -9.92 0.69
CA ILE A 561 -20.22 -8.54 0.99
C ILE A 561 -20.58 -7.81 -0.31
N PHE A 562 -19.73 -7.88 -1.33
CA PHE A 562 -20.06 -7.28 -2.63
C PHE A 562 -21.29 -7.91 -3.29
N GLU A 563 -21.49 -9.22 -3.10
CA GLU A 563 -22.73 -9.91 -3.50
C GLU A 563 -23.96 -9.33 -2.78
N SER A 564 -23.87 -9.08 -1.48
CA SER A 564 -24.96 -8.44 -0.71
C SER A 564 -25.27 -7.00 -1.13
N LEU A 565 -24.36 -6.35 -1.87
CA LEU A 565 -24.57 -5.03 -2.49
C LEU A 565 -25.19 -5.10 -3.89
N GLY A 566 -25.57 -6.30 -4.36
CA GLY A 566 -26.15 -6.51 -5.68
C GLY A 566 -25.11 -6.70 -6.81
N ILE A 567 -23.84 -6.98 -6.46
CA ILE A 567 -22.84 -7.34 -7.48
C ILE A 567 -22.98 -8.82 -7.83
N SER A 568 -23.54 -9.08 -9.01
CA SER A 568 -23.63 -10.40 -9.61
C SER A 568 -22.38 -10.75 -10.43
N GLY A 569 -22.10 -12.05 -10.54
CA GLY A 569 -20.97 -12.62 -11.28
C GLY A 569 -19.68 -12.71 -10.47
N THR A 570 -19.03 -13.88 -10.51
CA THR A 570 -17.80 -14.18 -9.77
C THR A 570 -16.67 -13.20 -10.13
N SER A 571 -16.47 -12.94 -11.42
CA SER A 571 -15.45 -12.00 -11.90
C SER A 571 -15.62 -10.57 -11.39
N THR A 572 -16.85 -10.04 -11.42
CA THR A 572 -17.17 -8.68 -10.97
C THR A 572 -16.98 -8.55 -9.45
N LYS A 573 -17.34 -9.58 -8.70
CA LYS A 573 -17.12 -9.66 -7.25
C LYS A 573 -15.62 -9.63 -6.94
N LEU A 574 -14.84 -10.52 -7.56
CA LEU A 574 -13.38 -10.60 -7.37
C LEU A 574 -12.65 -9.34 -7.84
N PHE A 575 -13.13 -8.70 -8.90
CA PHE A 575 -12.59 -7.40 -9.33
C PHE A 575 -12.80 -6.31 -8.27
N SER A 576 -13.97 -6.30 -7.63
CA SER A 576 -14.31 -5.33 -6.58
C SER A 576 -13.47 -5.54 -5.32
N THR A 577 -13.09 -6.78 -4.99
CA THR A 577 -12.18 -7.07 -3.86
C THR A 577 -10.75 -6.59 -4.12
N GLY A 578 -10.29 -6.58 -5.38
CA GLY A 578 -8.99 -6.03 -5.76
C GLY A 578 -8.83 -4.55 -5.36
N PHE A 579 -9.85 -3.73 -5.60
CA PHE A 579 -9.88 -2.33 -5.16
C PHE A 579 -9.97 -2.18 -3.64
N TYR A 580 -10.67 -3.09 -2.96
CA TYR A 580 -10.66 -3.12 -1.50
C TYR A 580 -9.25 -3.37 -0.95
N GLY A 581 -8.47 -4.25 -1.59
CA GLY A 581 -7.05 -4.44 -1.29
C GLY A 581 -6.21 -3.16 -1.44
N ILE A 582 -6.43 -2.41 -2.52
CA ILE A 582 -5.76 -1.12 -2.76
C ILE A 582 -6.13 -0.11 -1.66
N ALA A 583 -7.42 0.02 -1.36
CA ALA A 583 -7.93 0.92 -0.32
C ALA A 583 -7.32 0.62 1.05
N LYS A 584 -7.26 -0.66 1.46
CA LYS A 584 -6.61 -1.07 2.72
C LYS A 584 -5.11 -0.76 2.75
N THR A 585 -4.42 -1.04 1.66
CA THR A 585 -2.97 -0.78 1.53
C THR A 585 -2.69 0.72 1.64
N PHE A 586 -3.51 1.53 0.96
CA PHE A 586 -3.47 2.99 1.08
C PHE A 586 -3.74 3.47 2.51
N GLY A 587 -4.73 2.90 3.20
CA GLY A 587 -4.98 3.17 4.62
C GLY A 587 -3.75 2.91 5.50
N MET A 588 -3.04 1.80 5.28
CA MET A 588 -1.80 1.50 6.02
C MET A 588 -0.66 2.48 5.72
N PHE A 589 -0.59 2.98 4.49
CA PHE A 589 0.33 4.07 4.16
C PHE A 589 -0.02 5.35 4.93
N LEU A 590 -1.31 5.73 5.00
CA LEU A 590 -1.75 6.87 5.81
C LEU A 590 -1.45 6.69 7.30
N PHE A 591 -1.63 5.47 7.84
CA PHE A 591 -1.26 5.17 9.22
C PHE A 591 0.22 5.46 9.47
N THR A 592 1.08 4.83 8.66
CA THR A 592 2.54 4.83 8.85
C THR A 592 3.12 6.23 8.70
N PHE A 593 2.67 7.01 7.72
CA PHE A 593 3.26 8.31 7.40
C PHE A 593 2.59 9.50 8.11
N TRP A 594 1.32 9.37 8.50
CA TRP A 594 0.56 10.50 9.04
C TRP A 594 0.01 10.23 10.43
N VAL A 595 -0.80 9.19 10.60
CA VAL A 595 -1.54 8.97 11.87
C VAL A 595 -0.59 8.64 13.03
N ALA A 596 0.39 7.76 12.80
CA ALA A 596 1.31 7.28 13.83
C ALA A 596 2.14 8.42 14.44
N GLU A 597 2.59 9.40 13.66
CA GLU A 597 3.46 10.48 14.15
C GLU A 597 2.72 11.78 14.44
N ARG A 598 1.70 12.17 13.65
CA ARG A 598 1.04 13.47 13.78
C ARG A 598 -0.16 13.42 14.73
N VAL A 599 -1.07 12.47 14.53
CA VAL A 599 -2.38 12.44 15.21
C VAL A 599 -2.27 11.97 16.66
N GLY A 600 -1.43 10.96 16.93
CA GLY A 600 -1.34 10.31 18.25
C GLY A 600 -2.27 9.10 18.36
N ARG A 601 -2.02 8.24 19.35
CA ARG A 601 -2.67 6.92 19.44
C ARG A 601 -4.11 7.06 19.90
N ARG A 602 -4.35 7.87 20.94
CA ARG A 602 -5.70 8.06 21.50
C ARG A 602 -6.62 8.75 20.50
N LYS A 603 -6.18 9.89 19.96
CA LYS A 603 -6.95 10.65 18.96
C LYS A 603 -7.23 9.81 17.71
N GLY A 604 -6.26 9.01 17.27
CA GLY A 604 -6.44 8.13 16.12
C GLY A 604 -7.53 7.07 16.31
N LEU A 605 -7.62 6.44 17.49
CA LEU A 605 -8.69 5.48 17.80
C LEU A 605 -10.08 6.15 17.88
N LEU A 606 -10.15 7.36 18.43
CA LEU A 606 -11.39 8.14 18.53
C LEU A 606 -11.90 8.59 17.17
N TRP A 607 -11.06 9.24 16.37
CA TRP A 607 -11.44 9.65 15.02
C TRP A 607 -11.68 8.45 14.10
N GLY A 608 -10.91 7.38 14.27
CA GLY A 608 -11.09 6.14 13.53
C GLY A 608 -12.43 5.46 13.78
N SER A 609 -12.91 5.47 15.03
CA SER A 609 -14.23 4.92 15.37
C SER A 609 -15.37 5.84 14.90
N ALA A 610 -15.25 7.15 15.14
CA ALA A 610 -16.26 8.14 14.76
C ALA A 610 -16.45 8.26 13.23
N LEU A 611 -15.36 8.25 12.46
CA LEU A 611 -15.42 8.31 11.00
C LEU A 611 -15.69 6.94 10.38
N GLY A 612 -15.21 5.86 11.02
CA GLY A 612 -15.34 4.50 10.51
C GLY A 612 -16.74 3.92 10.62
N CYS A 613 -17.57 4.39 11.57
CA CYS A 613 -18.95 3.92 11.73
C CYS A 613 -19.89 4.46 10.64
N ILE A 614 -19.64 5.67 10.12
CA ILE A 614 -20.51 6.33 9.13
C ILE A 614 -20.67 5.51 7.84
N PRO A 615 -19.59 5.04 7.18
CA PRO A 615 -19.74 4.20 6.00
C PRO A 615 -20.46 2.86 6.28
N MET A 616 -20.25 2.26 7.45
CA MET A 616 -20.91 1.02 7.85
C MET A 616 -22.41 1.21 8.08
N TRP A 617 -22.82 2.31 8.72
CA TRP A 617 -24.24 2.67 8.82
C TRP A 617 -24.88 2.94 7.46
N TYR A 618 -24.17 3.62 6.57
CA TYR A 618 -24.66 3.85 5.21
C TYR A 618 -24.87 2.53 4.46
N ILE A 619 -23.91 1.61 4.52
CA ILE A 619 -24.04 0.28 3.89
C ILE A 619 -25.25 -0.47 4.45
N GLY A 620 -25.40 -0.51 5.78
CA GLY A 620 -26.55 -1.13 6.43
C GLY A 620 -27.88 -0.52 6.00
N GLY A 621 -27.97 0.81 5.96
CA GLY A 621 -29.18 1.52 5.53
C GLY A 621 -29.52 1.31 4.06
N TYR A 622 -28.52 1.27 3.18
CA TYR A 622 -28.71 0.98 1.76
C TYR A 622 -29.22 -0.46 1.55
N VAL A 623 -28.58 -1.46 2.16
CA VAL A 623 -29.01 -2.86 2.03
C VAL A 623 -30.42 -3.06 2.62
N MET A 624 -30.75 -2.38 3.71
CA MET A 624 -32.08 -2.42 4.32
C MET A 624 -33.18 -1.84 3.42
N LYS A 625 -32.91 -0.72 2.75
CA LYS A 625 -33.94 0.01 1.97
C LYS A 625 -34.04 -0.46 0.52
N ALA A 626 -32.90 -0.69 -0.12
CA ALA A 626 -32.84 -0.99 -1.55
C ALA A 626 -32.93 -2.49 -1.86
N ASP A 627 -32.69 -3.36 -0.87
CA ASP A 627 -32.54 -4.81 -1.02
C ASP A 627 -31.86 -5.21 -2.35
N PRO A 628 -30.61 -4.76 -2.57
CA PRO A 628 -29.95 -4.90 -3.86
C PRO A 628 -29.66 -6.36 -4.20
N ALA A 629 -29.57 -7.24 -3.20
CA ALA A 629 -29.39 -8.68 -3.41
C ALA A 629 -30.69 -9.34 -3.90
N GLY A 630 -31.83 -9.01 -3.30
CA GLY A 630 -33.15 -9.45 -3.78
C GLY A 630 -33.46 -8.93 -5.19
N ALA A 631 -33.18 -7.66 -5.45
CA ALA A 631 -33.33 -7.06 -6.78
C ALA A 631 -32.46 -7.73 -7.85
N ALA A 632 -31.18 -8.00 -7.53
CA ALA A 632 -30.28 -8.72 -8.41
C ALA A 632 -30.73 -10.18 -8.66
N ALA A 633 -31.26 -10.86 -7.64
CA ALA A 633 -31.83 -12.20 -7.76
C ALA A 633 -33.09 -12.22 -8.64
N ALA A 634 -33.89 -11.15 -8.62
CA ALA A 634 -35.05 -10.96 -9.50
C ALA A 634 -34.67 -10.53 -10.94
N GLY A 635 -33.38 -10.44 -11.27
CA GLY A 635 -32.90 -10.00 -12.58
C GLY A 635 -33.01 -8.49 -12.84
N LEU A 636 -33.41 -7.71 -11.83
CA LEU A 636 -33.53 -6.26 -11.89
C LEU A 636 -32.16 -5.62 -11.62
N VAL A 637 -31.33 -5.50 -12.66
CA VAL A 637 -30.00 -4.89 -12.55
C VAL A 637 -30.10 -3.37 -12.70
N ASN A 638 -30.73 -2.69 -11.73
CA ASN A 638 -30.76 -1.24 -11.69
C ASN A 638 -29.71 -0.76 -10.68
N ARG A 639 -28.50 -0.40 -11.16
CA ARG A 639 -27.44 0.16 -10.33
C ARG A 639 -27.64 1.66 -10.20
N ASP A 640 -28.35 2.04 -9.16
CA ASP A 640 -28.54 3.44 -8.79
C ASP A 640 -27.24 4.07 -8.24
N GLY A 641 -27.18 5.39 -8.21
CA GLY A 641 -26.02 6.11 -7.63
C GLY A 641 -25.76 5.76 -6.17
N TRP A 642 -26.80 5.33 -5.44
CA TRP A 642 -26.73 4.92 -4.04
C TRP A 642 -25.99 3.58 -3.85
N GLY A 643 -26.12 2.64 -4.78
CA GLY A 643 -25.34 1.40 -4.80
C GLY A 643 -23.86 1.62 -5.05
N TYR A 644 -23.50 2.54 -5.95
CA TYR A 644 -22.11 2.95 -6.15
C TYR A 644 -21.52 3.63 -4.91
N LEU A 645 -22.30 4.47 -4.22
CA LEU A 645 -21.90 5.05 -2.95
C LEU A 645 -21.72 3.98 -1.87
N ALA A 646 -22.54 2.92 -1.84
CA ALA A 646 -22.39 1.81 -0.89
C ALA A 646 -21.07 1.05 -1.11
N MET A 647 -20.71 0.80 -2.38
CA MET A 647 -19.41 0.24 -2.72
C MET A 647 -18.26 1.17 -2.29
N ALA A 648 -18.38 2.47 -2.55
CA ALA A 648 -17.39 3.46 -2.10
C ALA A 648 -17.24 3.46 -0.58
N CYS A 649 -18.34 3.33 0.17
CA CYS A 649 -18.34 3.22 1.62
C CYS A 649 -17.58 1.99 2.13
N VAL A 650 -17.62 0.85 1.43
CA VAL A 650 -16.79 -0.34 1.77
C VAL A 650 -15.30 0.01 1.67
N TYR A 651 -14.90 0.70 0.60
CA TYR A 651 -13.50 1.11 0.41
C TYR A 651 -13.08 2.18 1.42
N ILE A 652 -13.92 3.19 1.67
CA ILE A 652 -13.67 4.25 2.65
C ILE A 652 -13.53 3.68 4.05
N ASN A 653 -14.40 2.73 4.45
CA ASN A 653 -14.26 2.03 5.72
C ASN A 653 -12.91 1.30 5.82
N GLY A 654 -12.51 0.58 4.76
CA GLY A 654 -11.20 -0.06 4.68
C GLY A 654 -10.04 0.90 4.88
N VAL A 655 -10.05 2.08 4.22
CA VAL A 655 -9.02 3.11 4.40
C VAL A 655 -8.99 3.61 5.85
N ILE A 656 -10.13 4.00 6.41
CA ILE A 656 -10.21 4.62 7.74
C ILE A 656 -9.74 3.64 8.82
N ILE A 657 -10.26 2.41 8.81
CA ILE A 657 -9.94 1.41 9.84
C ILE A 657 -8.49 0.95 9.73
N CYS A 658 -7.95 0.78 8.51
CA CYS A 658 -6.54 0.48 8.32
C CYS A 658 -5.62 1.63 8.77
N ALA A 659 -6.02 2.88 8.50
CA ALA A 659 -5.27 4.08 8.89
C ALA A 659 -5.27 4.34 10.40
N THR A 660 -6.27 3.84 11.11
CA THR A 660 -6.49 4.13 12.53
C THR A 660 -6.40 2.85 13.37
N TRP A 661 -7.50 2.16 13.60
CA TRP A 661 -7.58 1.03 14.52
C TRP A 661 -6.58 -0.06 14.21
N GLN A 662 -6.48 -0.53 12.96
CA GLN A 662 -5.60 -1.66 12.64
C GLN A 662 -4.13 -1.35 12.93
N GLY A 663 -3.62 -0.21 12.46
CA GLY A 663 -2.23 0.17 12.70
C GLY A 663 -1.96 0.53 14.17
N ILE A 664 -2.85 1.33 14.79
CA ILE A 664 -2.65 1.85 16.14
C ILE A 664 -2.65 0.73 17.18
N THR A 665 -3.53 -0.27 17.06
CA THR A 665 -3.61 -1.33 18.07
C THR A 665 -2.30 -2.13 18.13
N TRP A 666 -1.75 -2.55 16.97
CA TRP A 666 -0.48 -3.27 16.91
C TRP A 666 0.68 -2.43 17.44
N LEU A 667 0.73 -1.15 17.07
CA LEU A 667 1.74 -0.23 17.58
C LEU A 667 1.63 -0.06 19.10
N TYR A 668 0.43 0.21 19.61
CA TYR A 668 0.14 0.41 21.04
C TYR A 668 0.47 -0.83 21.87
N ALA A 669 0.11 -2.02 21.39
CA ALA A 669 0.42 -3.29 22.04
C ALA A 669 1.93 -3.55 22.15
N SER A 670 2.75 -2.96 21.28
CA SER A 670 4.22 -3.07 21.34
C SER A 670 4.87 -2.01 22.24
N GLU A 671 4.29 -0.81 22.34
CA GLU A 671 4.81 0.33 23.12
C GLU A 671 4.57 0.19 24.63
N VAL A 672 3.43 -0.41 25.00
CA VAL A 672 2.93 -0.42 26.38
C VAL A 672 3.59 -1.51 27.25
N GLN A 673 4.28 -2.46 26.63
CA GLN A 673 4.81 -3.64 27.31
C GLN A 673 6.17 -3.37 27.96
N THR A 674 6.30 -3.78 29.23
CA THR A 674 7.55 -3.70 29.99
C THR A 674 8.64 -4.53 29.35
N LEU A 675 9.87 -4.04 29.41
CA LEU A 675 11.02 -4.71 28.79
C LEU A 675 11.23 -6.14 29.31
N GLU A 676 11.03 -6.37 30.60
CA GLU A 676 11.36 -7.63 31.28
C GLU A 676 10.47 -8.81 30.87
N ILE A 677 9.16 -8.58 30.72
CA ILE A 677 8.17 -9.61 30.35
C ILE A 677 7.63 -9.39 28.93
N ARG A 678 8.29 -8.54 28.12
CA ARG A 678 7.81 -8.12 26.79
C ARG A 678 7.40 -9.28 25.90
N MET A 679 8.26 -10.29 25.74
CA MET A 679 7.97 -11.38 24.82
C MET A 679 6.74 -12.19 25.25
N LEU A 680 6.62 -12.48 26.55
CA LEU A 680 5.45 -13.14 27.11
C LEU A 680 4.19 -12.28 26.93
N ALA A 681 4.25 -11.00 27.27
CA ALA A 681 3.09 -10.13 27.17
C ALA A 681 2.63 -9.94 25.72
N VAL A 682 3.55 -9.70 24.78
CA VAL A 682 3.20 -9.55 23.36
C VAL A 682 2.67 -10.87 22.78
N SER A 683 3.17 -12.04 23.21
CA SER A 683 2.60 -13.34 22.78
C SER A 683 1.14 -13.51 23.21
N ILE A 684 0.80 -13.15 24.46
CA ILE A 684 -0.58 -13.23 24.96
C ILE A 684 -1.46 -12.22 24.23
N THR A 685 -1.02 -10.96 24.06
CA THR A 685 -1.84 -9.95 23.34
C THR A 685 -2.06 -10.33 21.87
N THR A 686 -1.04 -10.88 21.20
CA THR A 686 -1.16 -11.37 19.82
C THR A 686 -2.14 -12.54 19.74
N ALA A 687 -2.05 -13.50 20.68
CA ALA A 687 -3.03 -14.58 20.78
C ALA A 687 -4.44 -14.02 20.98
N THR A 688 -4.63 -13.01 21.83
CA THR A 688 -5.94 -12.36 22.01
C THR A 688 -6.51 -11.78 20.70
N THR A 689 -5.68 -11.18 19.84
CA THR A 689 -6.13 -10.72 18.51
C THR A 689 -6.65 -11.88 17.67
N TRP A 690 -5.90 -12.97 17.61
CA TRP A 690 -6.29 -14.15 16.84
C TRP A 690 -7.54 -14.84 17.40
N LEU A 691 -7.74 -14.82 18.72
CA LEU A 691 -8.96 -15.29 19.36
C LEU A 691 -10.17 -14.45 18.96
N GLY A 692 -10.07 -13.11 19.00
CA GLY A 692 -11.13 -12.22 18.53
C GLY A 692 -11.43 -12.45 17.04
N SER A 693 -10.38 -12.64 16.23
CA SER A 693 -10.51 -12.91 14.80
C SER A 693 -11.14 -14.28 14.51
N PHE A 694 -10.89 -15.29 15.34
CA PHE A 694 -11.54 -16.61 15.26
C PHE A 694 -13.04 -16.51 15.50
N ILE A 695 -13.45 -15.81 16.57
CA ILE A 695 -14.87 -15.62 16.91
C ILE A 695 -15.61 -14.98 15.75
N ILE A 696 -15.05 -13.88 15.23
CA ILE A 696 -15.64 -13.14 14.12
C ILE A 696 -15.62 -13.92 12.81
N ALA A 697 -14.52 -14.59 12.47
CA ALA A 697 -14.44 -15.43 11.27
C ALA A 697 -15.51 -16.52 11.29
N ARG A 698 -15.76 -17.13 12.46
CA ARG A 698 -16.76 -18.19 12.62
C ARG A 698 -18.19 -17.67 12.58
N SER A 699 -18.48 -16.52 13.20
CA SER A 699 -19.84 -15.99 13.29
C SER A 699 -20.31 -15.28 12.02
N THR A 700 -19.39 -14.68 11.26
CA THR A 700 -19.71 -13.78 10.14
C THR A 700 -20.62 -14.39 9.07
N PRO A 701 -20.40 -15.62 8.55
CA PRO A 701 -21.28 -16.19 7.54
C PRO A 701 -22.74 -16.26 7.99
N TYR A 702 -22.98 -16.69 9.23
CA TYR A 702 -24.31 -16.73 9.84
C TYR A 702 -24.88 -15.32 10.01
N MET A 703 -24.06 -14.34 10.42
CA MET A 703 -24.52 -12.95 10.54
C MET A 703 -24.96 -12.37 9.19
N ILE A 704 -24.26 -12.69 8.10
CA ILE A 704 -24.62 -12.21 6.77
C ILE A 704 -25.92 -12.87 6.29
N SER A 705 -26.13 -14.17 6.56
CA SER A 705 -27.35 -14.89 6.16
C SER A 705 -28.57 -14.54 7.00
N ASP A 706 -28.43 -14.50 8.32
CA ASP A 706 -29.56 -14.42 9.24
C ASP A 706 -29.92 -12.97 9.58
N LEU A 707 -28.91 -12.10 9.78
CA LEU A 707 -29.14 -10.68 10.08
C LEU A 707 -29.19 -9.80 8.82
N GLY A 708 -28.61 -10.24 7.70
CA GLY A 708 -28.55 -9.47 6.46
C GLY A 708 -27.95 -8.07 6.68
N TYR A 709 -28.77 -7.03 6.48
CA TYR A 709 -28.39 -5.64 6.74
C TYR A 709 -28.03 -5.34 8.20
N GLY A 710 -28.61 -6.10 9.15
CA GLY A 710 -28.39 -5.95 10.58
C GLY A 710 -26.94 -6.21 11.00
N ALA A 711 -26.19 -7.00 10.24
CA ALA A 711 -24.77 -7.23 10.47
C ALA A 711 -23.95 -5.92 10.39
N TYR A 712 -24.22 -5.05 9.41
CA TYR A 712 -23.53 -3.77 9.27
C TYR A 712 -23.84 -2.80 10.42
N PHE A 713 -25.10 -2.77 10.87
CA PHE A 713 -25.52 -1.99 12.04
C PHE A 713 -24.89 -2.49 13.35
N PHE A 714 -24.74 -3.80 13.50
CA PHE A 714 -24.05 -4.40 14.64
C PHE A 714 -22.59 -3.94 14.71
N PHE A 715 -21.82 -4.04 13.62
CA PHE A 715 -20.40 -3.67 13.62
C PHE A 715 -20.17 -2.16 13.77
N SER A 716 -20.99 -1.33 13.15
CA SER A 716 -20.95 0.13 13.36
C SER A 716 -21.27 0.54 14.79
N SER A 717 -22.27 -0.11 15.41
CA SER A 717 -22.64 0.16 16.81
C SER A 717 -21.52 -0.24 17.77
N ILE A 718 -20.93 -1.42 17.56
CA ILE A 718 -19.76 -1.85 18.35
C ILE A 718 -18.57 -0.93 18.12
N LEU A 719 -18.28 -0.53 16.89
CA LEU A 719 -17.19 0.40 16.59
C LEU A 719 -17.39 1.76 17.30
N MET A 720 -18.62 2.25 17.38
CA MET A 720 -18.95 3.47 18.13
C MET A 720 -18.73 3.27 19.64
N LEU A 721 -19.22 2.17 20.21
CA LEU A 721 -18.99 1.82 21.63
C LEU A 721 -17.50 1.67 21.95
N MET A 722 -16.72 1.10 21.04
CA MET A 722 -15.27 0.99 21.14
C MET A 722 -14.60 2.37 21.16
N GLY A 723 -15.11 3.34 20.39
CA GLY A 723 -14.69 4.74 20.44
C GLY A 723 -14.94 5.38 21.80
N ILE A 724 -16.15 5.18 22.35
CA ILE A 724 -16.53 5.66 23.69
C ILE A 724 -15.63 5.02 24.75
N TRP A 725 -15.38 3.72 24.67
CA TRP A 725 -14.47 3.02 25.56
C TRP A 725 -13.04 3.57 25.46
N ALA A 726 -12.53 3.77 24.24
CA ALA A 726 -11.20 4.33 24.02
C ALA A 726 -11.08 5.76 24.60
N PHE A 727 -12.16 6.53 24.59
CA PHE A 727 -12.20 7.87 25.18
C PHE A 727 -11.91 7.85 26.68
N PHE A 728 -12.48 6.90 27.41
CA PHE A 728 -12.37 6.81 28.88
C PHE A 728 -11.14 6.04 29.36
N PHE A 729 -10.68 5.02 28.63
CA PHE A 729 -9.71 4.05 29.15
C PHE A 729 -8.35 4.02 28.45
N VAL A 730 -8.20 4.63 27.27
CA VAL A 730 -6.92 4.60 26.51
C VAL A 730 -6.13 5.89 26.74
N PRO A 731 -5.03 5.86 27.52
CA PRO A 731 -4.13 7.00 27.65
C PRO A 731 -3.33 7.25 26.36
N GLU A 732 -2.86 8.48 26.18
CA GLU A 732 -1.95 8.82 25.10
C GLU A 732 -0.52 8.34 25.44
N THR A 733 0.09 7.59 24.51
CA THR A 733 1.45 7.04 24.64
C THR A 733 2.46 7.77 23.75
N LYS A 734 2.00 8.64 22.83
CA LYS A 734 2.88 9.37 21.91
C LYS A 734 3.92 10.19 22.68
N GLY A 735 5.20 9.96 22.36
CA GLY A 735 6.32 10.76 22.85
C GLY A 735 6.79 10.43 24.27
N LEU A 736 6.22 9.41 24.91
CA LEU A 736 6.70 8.91 26.20
C LEU A 736 7.81 7.88 26.00
N THR A 737 8.81 7.90 26.88
CA THR A 737 9.84 6.87 26.91
C THR A 737 9.27 5.57 27.50
N LEU A 738 9.96 4.45 27.30
CA LEU A 738 9.53 3.16 27.88
C LEU A 738 9.50 3.17 29.42
N GLU A 739 10.33 4.00 30.05
CA GLU A 739 10.41 4.15 31.51
C GLU A 739 9.24 5.01 32.02
N ASP A 740 8.86 6.05 31.27
CA ASP A 740 7.68 6.87 31.57
C ASP A 740 6.37 6.07 31.46
N MET A 741 6.35 5.00 30.64
CA MET A 741 5.20 4.09 30.57
C MET A 741 4.95 3.38 31.91
N ASP A 742 6.00 3.07 32.68
CA ASP A 742 5.82 2.45 33.99
C ASP A 742 5.09 3.40 34.93
N ALA A 743 5.47 4.67 34.94
CA ALA A 743 4.79 5.71 35.71
C ALA A 743 3.33 5.90 35.28
N LEU A 744 3.08 5.88 33.96
CA LEU A 744 1.75 6.08 33.36
C LEU A 744 0.71 5.05 33.86
N PHE A 745 1.11 3.79 34.00
CA PHE A 745 0.22 2.67 34.33
C PHE A 745 0.19 2.29 35.82
N LEU A 746 0.95 2.95 36.70
CA LEU A 746 0.86 2.74 38.15
C LEU A 746 -0.56 2.98 38.69
N ASN A 747 -1.26 3.95 38.10
CA ASN A 747 -2.63 4.30 38.42
C ASN A 747 -3.65 3.58 37.52
N PRO A 748 -4.91 3.45 37.96
CA PRO A 748 -6.00 3.00 37.08
C PRO A 748 -6.08 3.85 35.81
N THR A 749 -6.23 3.21 34.65
CA THR A 749 -6.13 3.86 33.33
C THR A 749 -7.09 5.04 33.16
N HIS A 750 -8.32 4.94 33.65
CA HIS A 750 -9.28 6.05 33.60
C HIS A 750 -8.77 7.30 34.33
N LYS A 751 -8.13 7.16 35.51
CA LYS A 751 -7.57 8.31 36.25
C LYS A 751 -6.42 8.94 35.48
N THR A 752 -5.58 8.12 34.87
CA THR A 752 -4.48 8.55 34.02
C THR A 752 -4.98 9.35 32.83
N VAL A 753 -6.02 8.85 32.14
CA VAL A 753 -6.66 9.54 31.01
C VAL A 753 -7.22 10.91 31.43
N TRP A 754 -7.95 10.98 32.55
CA TRP A 754 -8.49 12.24 33.07
C TRP A 754 -7.42 13.22 33.56
N ALA A 755 -6.26 12.72 34.01
CA ALA A 755 -5.11 13.56 34.35
C ALA A 755 -4.47 14.17 33.10
N GLN A 756 -4.27 13.34 32.06
CA GLN A 756 -3.75 13.80 30.76
C GLN A 756 -4.67 14.83 30.10
N MET A 757 -5.99 14.62 30.13
CA MET A 757 -6.96 15.58 29.57
C MET A 757 -6.98 16.93 30.29
N ARG A 758 -6.64 16.96 31.58
CA ARG A 758 -6.55 18.19 32.38
C ARG A 758 -5.17 18.84 32.34
N GLY A 759 -4.26 18.37 31.47
CA GLY A 759 -2.91 18.91 31.34
C GLY A 759 -2.02 18.69 32.57
N ARG A 760 -2.38 17.78 33.48
CA ARG A 760 -1.56 17.48 34.67
C ARG A 760 -0.39 16.60 34.25
N ALA A 761 0.81 16.95 34.71
CA ALA A 761 2.00 16.12 34.54
C ALA A 761 1.74 14.75 35.18
N VAL A 762 1.71 13.71 34.36
CA VAL A 762 1.47 12.33 34.82
C VAL A 762 2.75 11.69 35.37
N VAL A 763 3.89 12.26 35.01
CA VAL A 763 5.21 11.93 35.54
C VAL A 763 5.57 12.98 36.58
N ALA A 764 5.90 12.55 37.80
CA ALA A 764 6.30 13.47 38.86
C ALA A 764 7.56 14.25 38.41
N PRO A 765 7.63 15.58 38.61
CA PRO A 765 8.77 16.42 38.22
C PRO A 765 10.03 16.22 39.11
N GLY A 766 10.32 14.99 39.54
CA GLY A 766 11.42 14.64 40.44
C GLY A 766 12.45 13.65 39.89
N ARG A 767 12.35 13.26 38.61
CA ARG A 767 13.35 12.41 37.91
C ARG A 767 13.60 12.86 36.47
N ALA A 768 13.42 14.16 36.20
CA ALA A 768 13.84 14.72 34.91
C ALA A 768 15.38 14.71 34.85
N ARG A 769 15.91 13.98 33.86
CA ARG A 769 17.28 14.02 33.32
C ARG A 769 18.41 14.21 34.35
N SER A 770 19.23 13.18 34.57
CA SER A 770 20.66 13.48 34.77
C SER A 770 21.11 14.25 33.52
N PRO A 771 21.58 15.51 33.63
CA PRO A 771 22.10 16.21 32.48
C PRO A 771 23.17 15.34 31.83
N SER A 772 23.09 15.14 30.53
CA SER A 772 24.27 14.63 29.84
C SER A 772 25.36 15.69 29.99
N ILE A 773 26.64 15.29 30.10
CA ILE A 773 27.79 16.23 30.20
C ILE A 773 27.79 17.29 29.08
N THR A 774 27.11 16.98 27.96
CA THR A 774 26.84 17.86 26.83
C THR A 774 25.82 18.97 27.10
N ASP A 775 24.81 18.74 27.93
CA ASP A 775 23.76 19.73 28.25
C ASP A 775 24.28 20.78 29.25
N GLU A 776 25.09 20.38 30.24
CA GLU A 776 25.74 21.33 31.17
C GLU A 776 26.70 22.28 30.44
N LYS A 777 27.49 21.77 29.48
CA LYS A 777 28.38 22.62 28.66
C LYS A 777 27.60 23.57 27.74
N PHE A 778 26.42 23.16 27.28
CA PHE A 778 25.59 23.99 26.42
C PHE A 778 24.92 25.13 27.22
N GLU A 779 24.41 24.83 28.41
CA GLU A 779 23.84 25.85 29.30
C GLU A 779 24.92 26.82 29.84
N ALA A 780 26.10 26.31 30.23
CA ALA A 780 27.22 27.15 30.65
C ALA A 780 27.71 28.10 29.54
N ASN A 781 27.71 27.65 28.28
CA ASN A 781 28.07 28.50 27.14
C ASN A 781 27.00 29.56 26.82
N ILE A 782 25.72 29.28 27.11
CA ILE A 782 24.64 30.27 26.95
C ILE A 782 24.70 31.32 28.06
N GLU A 783 24.95 30.92 29.31
CA GLU A 783 25.15 31.87 30.41
C GLU A 783 26.39 32.74 30.18
N ALA A 784 27.50 32.17 29.74
CA ALA A 784 28.71 32.93 29.41
C ALA A 784 28.46 33.95 28.27
N ALA A 785 27.74 33.54 27.22
CA ALA A 785 27.39 34.43 26.10
C ALA A 785 26.37 35.51 26.48
N GLN A 786 25.51 35.26 27.47
CA GLN A 786 24.59 36.27 28.00
C GLN A 786 25.32 37.28 28.90
N ILE A 787 26.28 36.85 29.71
CA ILE A 787 27.09 37.73 30.57
C ILE A 787 28.01 38.64 29.74
N GLU A 788 28.52 38.17 28.59
CA GLU A 788 29.27 39.03 27.66
C GLU A 788 28.40 40.10 27.00
N ARG A 789 27.13 39.78 26.69
CA ARG A 789 26.19 40.76 26.08
C ARG A 789 25.68 41.83 27.03
N THR A 790 25.71 41.60 28.35
CA THR A 790 25.37 42.63 29.34
C THR A 790 26.56 43.51 29.73
N LYS A 791 27.77 43.16 29.27
CA LYS A 791 29.01 43.93 29.53
C LYS A 791 29.54 44.72 28.32
N SER A 792 28.92 44.57 27.15
CA SER A 792 29.09 45.46 25.97
C SER A 792 27.93 46.43 25.87
#